data_AF-A0A8T3CXZ5-F1
#
_entry.id   AF-A0A8T3CXZ5-F1
#
_cell.length_a   1.000
_cell.length_b   1.000
_cell.length_c   1.000
_cell.angle_alpha   90.00
_cell.angle_beta   90.00
_cell.angle_gamma   90.00
#
_symmetry.space_group_name_H-M   'P 1'
#
loop_
_entity.id
_entity.type
_entity.pdbx_description
1 polymer ?
#
loop_
_entity_poly.entity_id
_entity_poly.type
_entity_poly.pdbx_seq_one_letter_code
_entity_poly.pdbx_strand_id
1 'polypeptide(L)'
;MCDLKSANMRVVLVLVVLVASLILQCAPKTLTGGLPEDTLKKLSLDGEKYVDEEMKRALFGVKQMKEVMEKNEEKHAHLMRSLRHSSEKKKGAVEMAKEVEQKLGEAEQQCKEALKTSWEECRPCLENACKTFYTSTCRRGFSSFSFKVEEFFRKMSAQFQSENGQDLIYNLSPENPDAELIQVEDSFERLQRRVSALYDKSIALVTAMHREFDSAFRVAFTTDLKPKPLPTVPDVLDAGFLEGIGLEDVLDSFFDFGKSMFEEFSSVITEVFDEIQDAVEEEAELQQGIEVFPSWVPMQSKKLCRDLRRQTSECWQLQGQCDSCQGTVTKECPSVRELHMELNEVSELLNISSQQYQEVLQVVQRHTDDTVRWLSDMALRFSWVAELANSTAIPDSVFSFVAVVPQKEEGENGHALNTTVEVNILNSPTFTFNVPPELEVQDPAFIQYVVQEALGMYKQMVRNDVEYILQHGTRKGDRTGTGVVSVFGSQARYSLRDQFPLLTTKKVFWKAIVEELLWFIKGSTNAKELSEKGVKIWDANGSRDFLDKSGFTSREEGDLGPVYGFQWRHFGAEYKDMHTDYTGQGVDQLQKVIDTIKSNPEDRRIIMCAWNPKDLPLMALPPCHALCQFYVCDGELSCQLYQRSGDMGLGVPFNIASYALLTYMMAHITGLKPGDFVHTLGDAHVYVNHIEPLKVQLQREPRPFPKLKILRAVERIDDFRTEDFEICDYNPHPTIKMQMAV
;
A
#
# COMPACT_ATOMS: atom_id res chain seq x y z
N MET A 1 -59.85 65.73 27.28
CA MET A 1 -58.73 64.76 27.21
C MET A 1 -58.92 63.67 26.13
N CYS A 2 -59.78 63.87 25.13
CA CYS A 2 -60.05 62.86 24.09
C CYS A 2 -59.33 63.10 22.75
N ASP A 3 -58.57 64.18 22.57
CA ASP A 3 -57.87 64.46 21.30
C ASP A 3 -56.39 64.07 21.25
N LEU A 4 -55.80 63.59 22.36
CA LEU A 4 -54.37 63.25 22.40
C LEU A 4 -54.05 61.79 22.02
N LYS A 5 -55.05 60.89 21.97
CA LYS A 5 -54.84 59.47 21.61
C LYS A 5 -54.93 59.19 20.10
N SER A 6 -55.58 60.06 19.33
CA SER A 6 -55.71 59.91 17.87
C SER A 6 -54.43 60.31 17.13
N ALA A 7 -53.74 61.35 17.60
CA ALA A 7 -52.49 61.83 17.00
C ALA A 7 -51.35 60.80 17.13
N ASN A 8 -51.19 60.18 18.30
CA ASN A 8 -50.14 59.16 18.51
C ASN A 8 -50.40 57.88 17.71
N MET A 9 -51.65 57.48 17.50
CA MET A 9 -51.96 56.28 16.72
C MET A 9 -51.71 56.49 15.22
N ARG A 10 -51.92 57.71 14.70
CA ARG A 10 -51.54 58.08 13.33
C ARG A 10 -50.03 58.16 13.13
N VAL A 11 -49.28 58.65 14.12
CA VAL A 11 -47.81 58.67 14.08
C VAL A 11 -47.25 57.25 14.12
N VAL A 12 -47.80 56.37 14.95
CA VAL A 12 -47.40 54.95 14.98
C VAL A 12 -47.78 54.24 13.68
N LEU A 13 -48.95 54.51 13.08
CA LEU A 13 -49.32 53.92 11.80
C LEU A 13 -48.42 54.41 10.66
N VAL A 14 -48.05 55.69 10.65
CA VAL A 14 -47.12 56.27 9.66
C VAL A 14 -45.71 55.74 9.85
N LEU A 15 -45.25 55.53 11.09
CA LEU A 15 -43.98 54.87 11.38
C LEU A 15 -44.00 53.38 11.00
N VAL A 16 -45.10 52.66 11.21
CA VAL A 16 -45.24 51.26 10.81
C VAL A 16 -45.32 51.15 9.28
N VAL A 17 -45.96 52.10 8.58
CA VAL A 17 -45.97 52.13 7.11
C VAL A 17 -44.60 52.55 6.55
N LEU A 18 -43.89 53.49 7.17
CA LEU A 18 -42.51 53.86 6.79
C LEU A 18 -41.53 52.71 7.05
N VAL A 19 -41.64 52.04 8.20
CA VAL A 19 -40.82 50.87 8.54
C VAL A 19 -41.19 49.68 7.65
N ALA A 20 -42.47 49.47 7.32
CA ALA A 20 -42.88 48.46 6.33
C ALA A 20 -42.40 48.82 4.90
N SER A 21 -42.31 50.10 4.56
CA SER A 21 -41.75 50.57 3.28
C SER A 21 -40.22 50.44 3.22
N LEU A 22 -39.53 50.58 4.36
CA LEU A 22 -38.10 50.31 4.52
C LEU A 22 -37.79 48.80 4.60
N ILE A 23 -38.69 47.99 5.16
CA ILE A 23 -38.60 46.52 5.18
C ILE A 23 -38.94 45.92 3.80
N LEU A 24 -39.85 46.53 3.02
CA LEU A 24 -40.06 46.16 1.61
C LEU A 24 -38.92 46.60 0.67
N GLN A 25 -38.00 47.45 1.14
CA GLN A 25 -36.73 47.76 0.45
C GLN A 25 -35.56 46.86 0.88
N CYS A 26 -35.81 45.88 1.76
CA CYS A 26 -34.91 44.77 2.05
C CYS A 26 -35.47 43.44 1.49
N ALA A 27 -36.08 43.48 0.30
CA ALA A 27 -35.94 42.34 -0.60
C ALA A 27 -34.43 42.15 -0.86
N PRO A 28 -33.92 40.92 -1.05
CA PRO A 28 -32.55 40.74 -1.48
C PRO A 28 -32.36 41.64 -2.70
N LYS A 29 -31.36 42.52 -2.65
CA LYS A 29 -30.82 43.06 -3.90
C LYS A 29 -30.40 41.81 -4.67
N THR A 30 -31.23 41.41 -5.63
CA THR A 30 -30.83 40.52 -6.71
C THR A 30 -29.48 41.04 -7.16
N LEU A 31 -28.47 40.16 -7.23
CA LEU A 31 -27.19 40.51 -7.82
C LEU A 31 -27.46 41.08 -9.21
N THR A 32 -27.50 42.41 -9.31
CA THR A 32 -27.65 43.12 -10.57
C THR A 32 -26.31 43.01 -11.29
N GLY A 33 -26.15 41.90 -12.03
CA GLY A 33 -24.91 41.54 -12.70
C GLY A 33 -24.87 40.10 -13.22
N GLY A 34 -25.77 39.22 -12.77
CA GLY A 34 -25.89 37.87 -13.31
C GLY A 34 -26.47 37.84 -14.72
N LEU A 35 -26.07 36.84 -15.53
CA LEU A 35 -26.69 36.60 -16.84
C LEU A 35 -28.19 36.28 -16.71
N PRO A 36 -29.02 36.60 -17.73
CA PRO A 36 -30.43 36.24 -17.75
C PRO A 36 -30.65 34.72 -17.64
N GLU A 37 -31.75 34.32 -16.99
CA GLU A 37 -32.10 32.91 -16.78
C GLU A 37 -32.16 32.11 -18.10
N ASP A 38 -32.69 32.69 -19.17
CA ASP A 38 -32.74 32.05 -20.50
C ASP A 38 -31.33 31.79 -21.09
N THR A 39 -30.38 32.67 -20.80
CA THR A 39 -28.99 32.50 -21.21
C THR A 39 -28.32 31.41 -20.39
N LEU A 40 -28.55 31.35 -19.08
CA LEU A 40 -28.05 30.28 -18.21
C LEU A 40 -28.60 28.91 -18.63
N LYS A 41 -29.88 28.82 -18.99
CA LYS A 41 -30.49 27.59 -19.53
C LYS A 41 -29.82 27.13 -20.82
N LYS A 42 -29.56 28.05 -21.76
CA LYS A 42 -28.86 27.73 -23.01
C LYS A 42 -27.42 27.25 -22.75
N LEU A 43 -26.68 27.94 -21.88
CA LEU A 43 -25.34 27.55 -21.48
C LEU A 43 -25.32 26.18 -20.78
N SER A 44 -26.35 25.89 -19.97
CA SER A 44 -26.51 24.59 -19.32
C SER A 44 -26.70 23.46 -20.34
N LEU A 45 -27.62 23.63 -21.30
CA LEU A 45 -27.84 22.67 -22.39
C LEU A 45 -26.59 22.43 -23.25
N ASP A 46 -25.79 23.47 -23.49
CA ASP A 46 -24.53 23.34 -24.23
C ASP A 46 -23.44 22.66 -23.38
N GLY A 47 -23.42 22.91 -22.06
CA GLY A 47 -22.53 22.24 -21.11
C GLY A 47 -22.86 20.76 -20.89
N GLU A 48 -24.14 20.40 -20.87
CA GLU A 48 -24.60 19.01 -20.79
C GLU A 48 -23.99 18.14 -21.89
N LYS A 49 -23.91 18.64 -23.12
CA LYS A 49 -23.28 17.90 -24.23
C LYS A 49 -21.83 17.51 -23.94
N TYR A 50 -21.05 18.40 -23.34
CA TYR A 50 -19.65 18.11 -22.99
C TYR A 50 -19.55 17.09 -21.86
N VAL A 51 -20.41 17.20 -20.84
CA VAL A 51 -20.46 16.24 -19.73
C VAL A 51 -20.91 14.87 -20.24
N ASP A 52 -21.92 14.81 -21.09
CA ASP A 52 -22.41 13.58 -21.72
C ASP A 52 -21.33 12.87 -22.53
N GLU A 53 -20.59 13.59 -23.37
CA GLU A 53 -19.52 12.99 -24.16
C GLU A 53 -18.39 12.44 -23.28
N GLU A 54 -18.02 13.15 -22.21
CA GLU A 54 -17.03 12.66 -21.24
C GLU A 54 -17.55 11.46 -20.43
N MET A 55 -18.84 11.42 -20.08
CA MET A 55 -19.47 10.27 -19.45
C MET A 55 -19.48 9.05 -20.38
N LYS A 56 -19.90 9.22 -21.65
CA LYS A 56 -19.88 8.15 -22.66
C LYS A 56 -18.47 7.61 -22.86
N ARG A 57 -17.47 8.49 -22.94
CA ARG A 57 -16.05 8.13 -23.04
C ARG A 57 -15.60 7.31 -21.84
N ALA A 58 -15.94 7.74 -20.63
CA ALA A 58 -15.57 7.01 -19.41
C ALA A 58 -16.27 5.65 -19.32
N LEU A 59 -17.57 5.58 -19.63
CA LEU A 59 -18.31 4.33 -19.71
C LEU A 59 -17.68 3.36 -20.72
N PHE A 60 -17.39 3.80 -21.95
CA PHE A 60 -16.67 2.97 -22.92
C PHE A 60 -15.29 2.53 -22.42
N GLY A 61 -14.58 3.38 -21.67
CA GLY A 61 -13.36 3.01 -20.97
C GLY A 61 -13.56 1.86 -19.99
N VAL A 62 -14.61 1.89 -19.16
CA VAL A 62 -14.97 0.78 -18.26
C VAL A 62 -15.33 -0.49 -19.04
N LYS A 63 -16.05 -0.37 -20.17
CA LYS A 63 -16.32 -1.52 -21.05
C LYS A 63 -15.03 -2.12 -21.61
N GLN A 64 -14.10 -1.29 -22.08
CA GLN A 64 -12.80 -1.72 -22.57
C GLN A 64 -11.98 -2.42 -21.46
N MET A 65 -12.07 -1.93 -20.21
CA MET A 65 -11.49 -2.60 -19.05
C MET A 65 -11.99 -4.04 -18.91
N LYS A 66 -13.31 -4.23 -19.00
CA LYS A 66 -13.93 -5.55 -18.92
C LYS A 66 -13.48 -6.46 -20.07
N GLU A 67 -13.45 -5.97 -21.30
CA GLU A 67 -13.02 -6.72 -22.50
C GLU A 67 -11.56 -7.19 -22.43
N VAL A 68 -10.65 -6.33 -21.96
CA VAL A 68 -9.23 -6.71 -21.80
C VAL A 68 -9.05 -7.65 -20.61
N MET A 69 -9.83 -7.47 -19.54
CA MET A 69 -9.77 -8.36 -18.36
C MET A 69 -10.16 -9.80 -18.73
N GLU A 70 -11.19 -9.99 -19.56
CA GLU A 70 -11.58 -11.33 -20.06
C GLU A 70 -10.47 -11.97 -20.91
N LYS A 71 -9.78 -11.20 -21.76
CA LYS A 71 -8.63 -11.71 -22.52
C LYS A 71 -7.45 -12.04 -21.62
N ASN A 72 -7.21 -11.24 -20.57
CA ASN A 72 -6.15 -11.51 -19.61
C ASN A 72 -6.48 -12.72 -18.74
N GLU A 73 -7.76 -13.00 -18.48
CA GLU A 73 -8.20 -14.20 -17.76
C GLU A 73 -7.81 -15.48 -18.51
N GLU A 74 -8.03 -15.54 -19.83
CA GLU A 74 -7.59 -16.67 -20.66
C GLU A 74 -6.07 -16.87 -20.60
N LYS A 75 -5.31 -15.77 -20.69
CA LYS A 75 -3.84 -15.80 -20.57
C LYS A 75 -3.39 -16.24 -19.18
N HIS A 76 -4.01 -15.72 -18.13
CA HIS A 76 -3.72 -16.08 -16.75
C HIS A 76 -4.01 -17.55 -16.50
N ALA A 77 -5.13 -18.08 -17.00
CA ALA A 77 -5.47 -19.49 -16.92
C ALA A 77 -4.44 -20.40 -17.62
N HIS A 78 -3.86 -19.95 -18.74
CA HIS A 78 -2.74 -20.66 -19.38
C HIS A 78 -1.48 -20.67 -18.51
N LEU A 79 -1.06 -19.49 -18.02
CA LEU A 79 0.10 -19.35 -17.15
C LEU A 79 -0.03 -20.17 -15.86
N MET A 80 -1.23 -20.18 -15.26
CA MET A 80 -1.53 -20.98 -14.07
C MET A 80 -1.46 -22.49 -14.34
N ARG A 81 -1.85 -22.96 -15.53
CA ARG A 81 -1.65 -24.36 -15.93
C ARG A 81 -0.16 -24.71 -16.00
N SER A 82 0.67 -23.86 -16.60
CA SER A 82 2.12 -24.04 -16.63
C SER A 82 2.75 -24.04 -15.24
N LEU A 83 2.30 -23.13 -14.35
CA LEU A 83 2.78 -23.06 -12.97
C LEU A 83 2.39 -24.31 -12.17
N ARG A 84 1.15 -24.79 -12.31
CA ARG A 84 0.68 -26.05 -11.69
C ARG A 84 1.51 -27.24 -12.17
N HIS A 85 1.73 -27.36 -13.47
CA HIS A 85 2.55 -28.44 -14.05
C HIS A 85 3.99 -28.43 -13.51
N SER A 86 4.62 -27.24 -13.43
CA SER A 86 5.95 -27.11 -12.84
C SER A 86 5.99 -27.43 -11.35
N SER A 87 4.95 -27.02 -10.60
CA SER A 87 4.77 -27.38 -9.19
C SER A 87 4.65 -28.90 -8.99
N GLU A 88 3.88 -29.60 -9.83
CA GLU A 88 3.74 -31.06 -9.81
C GLU A 88 5.07 -31.76 -10.11
N LYS A 89 5.82 -31.31 -11.14
CA LYS A 89 7.17 -31.83 -11.43
C LYS A 89 8.12 -31.67 -10.24
N LYS A 90 8.11 -30.50 -9.61
CA LYS A 90 8.91 -30.23 -8.41
C LYS A 90 8.49 -31.15 -7.25
N LYS A 91 7.19 -31.33 -7.00
CA LYS A 91 6.67 -32.25 -5.97
C LYS A 91 7.14 -33.69 -6.24
N GLY A 92 7.07 -34.15 -7.49
CA GLY A 92 7.56 -35.47 -7.90
C GLY A 92 9.07 -35.64 -7.66
N ALA A 93 9.88 -34.63 -7.99
CA ALA A 93 11.32 -34.64 -7.71
C ALA A 93 11.64 -34.69 -6.21
N VAL A 94 10.88 -33.98 -5.37
CA VAL A 94 10.99 -34.06 -3.90
C VAL A 94 10.63 -35.45 -3.38
N GLU A 95 9.58 -36.07 -3.91
CA GLU A 95 9.15 -37.40 -3.47
C GLU A 95 10.15 -38.48 -3.87
N MET A 96 10.70 -38.42 -5.10
CA MET A 96 11.81 -39.28 -5.53
C MET A 96 13.05 -39.09 -4.64
N ALA A 97 13.40 -37.85 -4.29
CA ALA A 97 14.56 -37.58 -3.41
C ALA A 97 14.39 -38.26 -2.05
N LYS A 98 13.19 -38.14 -1.45
CA LYS A 98 12.87 -38.79 -0.18
C LYS A 98 12.89 -40.31 -0.26
N GLU A 99 12.41 -40.90 -1.35
CA GLU A 99 12.44 -42.35 -1.54
C GLU A 99 13.87 -42.87 -1.63
N VAL A 100 14.74 -42.19 -2.40
CA VAL A 100 16.15 -42.55 -2.54
C VAL A 100 16.91 -42.36 -1.23
N GLU A 101 16.67 -41.24 -0.52
CA GLU A 101 17.24 -41.00 0.82
C GLU A 101 16.85 -42.09 1.82
N GLN A 102 15.58 -42.51 1.81
CA GLN A 102 15.11 -43.58 2.69
C GLN A 102 15.80 -44.91 2.35
N LYS A 103 15.81 -45.30 1.07
CA LYS A 103 16.49 -46.53 0.61
C LYS A 103 17.97 -46.50 0.94
N LEU A 104 18.61 -45.35 0.79
CA LEU A 104 20.02 -45.15 1.10
C LEU A 104 20.27 -45.33 2.60
N GLY A 105 19.48 -44.69 3.46
CA GLY A 105 19.62 -44.84 4.92
C GLY A 105 19.41 -46.29 5.39
N GLU A 106 18.45 -47.01 4.80
CA GLU A 106 18.24 -48.43 5.06
C GLU A 106 19.44 -49.29 4.60
N ALA A 107 19.97 -49.03 3.40
CA ALA A 107 21.12 -49.74 2.84
C ALA A 107 22.42 -49.47 3.62
N GLU A 108 22.65 -48.22 4.05
CA GLU A 108 23.78 -47.83 4.89
C GLU A 108 23.73 -48.51 6.26
N GLN A 109 22.55 -48.57 6.88
CA GLN A 109 22.36 -49.24 8.16
C GLN A 109 22.61 -50.76 8.06
N GLN A 110 22.11 -51.40 7.00
CA GLN A 110 22.38 -52.82 6.73
C GLN A 110 23.87 -53.08 6.48
N CYS A 111 24.52 -52.21 5.70
CA CYS A 111 25.94 -52.29 5.43
C CYS A 111 26.79 -52.12 6.71
N LYS A 112 26.40 -51.17 7.57
CA LYS A 112 27.03 -50.92 8.88
C LYS A 112 26.90 -52.11 9.83
N GLU A 113 25.79 -52.84 9.77
CA GLU A 113 25.59 -54.06 10.54
C GLU A 113 26.39 -55.25 9.99
N ALA A 114 26.50 -55.37 8.66
CA ALA A 114 27.29 -56.41 7.98
C ALA A 114 28.81 -56.22 8.16
N LEU A 115 29.29 -54.98 8.14
CA LEU A 115 30.70 -54.62 8.26
C LEU A 115 31.13 -54.32 9.70
N LYS A 116 30.31 -54.62 10.71
CA LYS A 116 30.52 -54.22 12.12
C LYS A 116 31.94 -54.52 12.65
N THR A 117 32.53 -55.66 12.28
CA THR A 117 33.89 -56.05 12.64
C THR A 117 34.98 -55.31 11.86
N SER A 118 34.73 -54.99 10.59
CA SER A 118 35.67 -54.28 9.70
C SER A 118 35.60 -52.75 9.88
N TRP A 119 34.44 -52.23 10.29
CA TRP A 119 34.18 -50.81 10.54
C TRP A 119 34.94 -50.29 11.76
N GLU A 120 35.07 -51.11 12.82
CA GLU A 120 35.91 -50.76 13.98
C GLU A 120 37.40 -50.65 13.62
N GLU A 121 37.85 -51.36 12.57
CA GLU A 121 39.21 -51.29 12.03
C GLU A 121 39.41 -50.09 11.07
N CYS A 122 38.38 -49.71 10.30
CA CYS A 122 38.45 -48.58 9.37
C CYS A 122 38.13 -47.21 10.02
N ARG A 123 37.36 -47.18 11.13
CA ARG A 123 36.95 -45.98 11.88
C ARG A 123 38.12 -45.03 12.25
N PRO A 124 39.29 -45.50 12.74
CA PRO A 124 40.40 -44.62 13.10
C PRO A 124 41.02 -43.87 11.91
N CYS A 125 40.96 -44.43 10.69
CA CYS A 125 41.41 -43.76 9.48
C CYS A 125 40.41 -42.69 9.02
N LEU A 126 39.11 -42.96 9.18
CA LEU A 126 38.02 -42.08 8.76
C LEU A 126 37.77 -40.91 9.73
N GLU A 127 37.99 -41.08 11.06
CA GLU A 127 37.69 -40.07 12.11
C GLU A 127 38.92 -39.30 12.68
N ASN A 128 40.13 -39.62 12.21
CA ASN A 128 41.32 -38.74 12.14
C ASN A 128 42.29 -38.54 13.34
N ALA A 129 43.52 -39.04 13.16
CA ALA A 129 44.76 -38.58 13.80
C ALA A 129 45.75 -37.89 12.82
N CYS A 130 45.75 -38.21 11.52
CA CYS A 130 46.65 -37.61 10.52
C CYS A 130 46.25 -36.16 10.12
N LYS A 131 44.96 -35.80 10.15
CA LYS A 131 44.45 -34.42 9.92
C LYS A 131 44.88 -33.47 11.02
N THR A 132 44.95 -33.92 12.28
CA THR A 132 45.45 -33.13 13.42
C THR A 132 46.96 -32.88 13.32
N PHE A 133 47.71 -33.83 12.74
CA PHE A 133 49.16 -33.72 12.49
C PHE A 133 49.50 -32.74 11.35
N TYR A 134 48.75 -32.77 10.24
CA TYR A 134 49.00 -31.90 9.08
C TYR A 134 48.50 -30.45 9.27
N THR A 135 47.42 -30.24 10.02
CA THR A 135 46.84 -28.90 10.25
C THR A 135 47.67 -28.03 11.21
N SER A 136 48.50 -28.62 12.07
CA SER A 136 49.13 -27.91 13.19
C SER A 136 50.61 -27.54 13.02
N THR A 137 51.40 -28.25 12.19
CA THR A 137 52.89 -28.18 12.33
C THR A 137 53.70 -27.78 11.08
N CYS A 138 53.20 -27.90 9.83
CA CYS A 138 54.02 -27.63 8.62
C CYS A 138 53.30 -26.75 7.58
N ARG A 139 53.34 -25.42 7.78
CA ARG A 139 52.83 -24.43 6.81
C ARG A 139 53.78 -24.26 5.61
N ARG A 140 53.46 -24.85 4.46
CA ARG A 140 53.64 -24.28 3.10
C ARG A 140 53.03 -25.24 2.06
N GLY A 141 52.08 -24.74 1.26
CA GLY A 141 51.21 -25.53 0.38
C GLY A 141 49.70 -25.25 0.57
N PHE A 142 49.38 -24.31 1.47
CA PHE A 142 48.03 -24.10 1.99
C PHE A 142 46.98 -23.68 0.94
N SER A 143 47.29 -22.97 -0.15
CA SER A 143 46.25 -22.52 -1.09
C SER A 143 45.82 -23.58 -2.11
N SER A 144 46.78 -24.34 -2.67
CA SER A 144 46.48 -25.41 -3.64
C SER A 144 45.91 -26.66 -2.96
N PHE A 145 46.38 -26.95 -1.74
CA PHE A 145 45.82 -28.01 -0.91
C PHE A 145 44.45 -27.61 -0.35
N SER A 146 44.26 -26.41 0.24
CA SER A 146 42.93 -25.97 0.70
C SER A 146 41.90 -25.99 -0.43
N PHE A 147 42.24 -25.52 -1.64
CA PHE A 147 41.28 -25.54 -2.75
C PHE A 147 40.92 -26.97 -3.21
N LYS A 148 41.91 -27.85 -3.40
CA LYS A 148 41.65 -29.25 -3.80
C LYS A 148 41.05 -30.09 -2.67
N VAL A 149 41.32 -29.75 -1.42
CA VAL A 149 40.83 -30.46 -0.22
C VAL A 149 39.48 -29.93 0.22
N GLU A 150 39.17 -28.64 0.07
CA GLU A 150 37.81 -28.11 0.18
C GLU A 150 36.93 -28.64 -0.96
N GLU A 151 37.45 -28.77 -2.19
CA GLU A 151 36.70 -29.34 -3.30
C GLU A 151 36.48 -30.86 -3.13
N PHE A 152 37.46 -31.58 -2.57
CA PHE A 152 37.36 -33.00 -2.24
C PHE A 152 36.50 -33.28 -1.00
N PHE A 153 36.61 -32.51 0.09
CA PHE A 153 35.73 -32.62 1.26
C PHE A 153 34.34 -32.03 1.01
N ARG A 154 34.14 -31.11 0.05
CA ARG A 154 32.81 -30.74 -0.44
C ARG A 154 32.17 -31.90 -1.22
N LYS A 155 32.95 -32.64 -2.02
CA LYS A 155 32.49 -33.85 -2.72
C LYS A 155 32.26 -35.05 -1.77
N MET A 156 33.05 -35.18 -0.70
CA MET A 156 33.01 -36.31 0.24
C MET A 156 32.15 -36.07 1.50
N SER A 157 32.08 -34.84 2.04
CA SER A 157 31.18 -34.53 3.17
C SER A 157 29.73 -34.29 2.76
N ALA A 158 29.48 -34.01 1.47
CA ALA A 158 28.16 -34.16 0.87
C ALA A 158 27.67 -35.62 0.88
N GLN A 159 28.55 -36.61 1.07
CA GLN A 159 28.21 -38.03 1.06
C GLN A 159 28.12 -38.71 2.44
N PHE A 160 28.49 -38.10 3.59
CA PHE A 160 28.44 -38.87 4.86
C PHE A 160 28.06 -38.16 6.18
N GLN A 161 27.84 -36.84 6.25
CA GLN A 161 27.13 -36.23 7.40
C GLN A 161 26.41 -34.94 6.98
N SER A 162 25.08 -35.01 6.95
CA SER A 162 24.22 -33.95 7.48
C SER A 162 23.71 -34.52 8.82
N GLU A 163 24.22 -34.16 9.99
CA GLU A 163 23.85 -32.98 10.78
C GLU A 163 24.74 -31.78 10.40
N ASN A 164 24.41 -31.01 9.37
CA ASN A 164 23.30 -30.05 9.33
C ASN A 164 22.10 -30.43 8.44
N GLY A 165 21.50 -31.60 8.69
CA GLY A 165 20.11 -31.91 8.30
C GLY A 165 19.06 -31.06 9.04
N GLN A 166 19.52 -30.09 9.84
CA GLN A 166 18.69 -29.06 10.47
C GLN A 166 19.03 -27.63 10.04
N ASP A 167 19.93 -27.38 9.07
CA ASP A 167 20.16 -25.99 8.59
C ASP A 167 20.13 -25.81 7.07
N LEU A 168 19.99 -26.88 6.27
CA LEU A 168 19.56 -26.77 4.87
C LEU A 168 18.04 -26.93 4.69
N ILE A 169 17.33 -27.34 5.76
CA ILE A 169 15.86 -27.38 5.85
C ILE A 169 15.37 -26.75 7.17
N TYR A 170 15.99 -25.64 7.60
CA TYR A 170 15.29 -24.66 8.47
C TYR A 170 15.07 -23.31 7.81
N ASN A 171 15.63 -23.10 6.60
CA ASN A 171 15.24 -22.00 5.72
C ASN A 171 14.45 -22.45 4.48
N LEU A 172 14.15 -23.74 4.38
CA LEU A 172 13.06 -24.24 3.54
C LEU A 172 12.04 -24.85 4.48
N SER A 173 11.33 -23.98 5.21
CA SER A 173 9.93 -24.26 5.49
C SER A 173 9.30 -24.78 4.19
N PRO A 174 8.31 -25.68 4.20
CA PRO A 174 7.42 -25.75 3.07
C PRO A 174 6.79 -24.35 2.96
N GLU A 175 7.42 -23.44 2.21
CA GLU A 175 6.68 -22.44 1.46
C GLU A 175 5.77 -23.29 0.61
N ASN A 176 4.57 -23.49 1.15
CA ASN A 176 3.58 -24.39 0.62
C ASN A 176 3.37 -23.90 -0.81
N PRO A 177 3.86 -24.62 -1.85
CA PRO A 177 3.73 -24.13 -3.21
C PRO A 177 2.25 -23.92 -3.54
N ASP A 178 1.38 -24.69 -2.88
CA ASP A 178 -0.06 -24.51 -2.92
C ASP A 178 -0.50 -23.16 -2.35
N ALA A 179 0.13 -22.62 -1.30
CA ALA A 179 -0.19 -21.30 -0.77
C ALA A 179 0.19 -20.15 -1.72
N GLU A 180 1.33 -20.23 -2.41
CA GLU A 180 1.73 -19.24 -3.42
C GLU A 180 0.81 -19.30 -4.65
N LEU A 181 0.50 -20.51 -5.13
CA LEU A 181 -0.47 -20.71 -6.22
C LEU A 181 -1.84 -20.15 -5.82
N ILE A 182 -2.34 -20.48 -4.63
CA ILE A 182 -3.61 -19.97 -4.10
C ILE A 182 -3.57 -18.44 -4.02
N GLN A 183 -2.46 -17.86 -3.54
CA GLN A 183 -2.33 -16.41 -3.40
C GLN A 183 -2.38 -15.69 -4.75
N VAL A 184 -1.69 -16.21 -5.77
CA VAL A 184 -1.67 -15.62 -7.12
C VAL A 184 -3.05 -15.72 -7.77
N GLU A 185 -3.69 -16.89 -7.67
CA GLU A 185 -5.00 -17.15 -8.24
C GLU A 185 -6.09 -16.29 -7.57
N ASP A 186 -6.15 -16.27 -6.25
CA ASP A 186 -7.08 -15.43 -5.47
C ASP A 186 -6.85 -13.94 -5.73
N SER A 187 -5.60 -13.52 -5.97
CA SER A 187 -5.30 -12.14 -6.35
C SER A 187 -5.87 -11.77 -7.72
N PHE A 188 -5.78 -12.66 -8.70
CA PHE A 188 -6.32 -12.44 -10.02
C PHE A 188 -7.85 -12.49 -10.05
N GLU A 189 -8.47 -13.48 -9.38
CA GLU A 189 -9.92 -13.58 -9.24
C GLU A 189 -10.52 -12.34 -8.55
N ARG A 190 -9.82 -11.76 -7.56
CA ARG A 190 -10.23 -10.48 -6.97
C ARG A 190 -10.25 -9.35 -7.98
N LEU A 191 -9.25 -9.26 -8.86
CA LEU A 191 -9.22 -8.23 -9.90
C LEU A 191 -10.40 -8.38 -10.86
N GLN A 192 -10.66 -9.62 -11.30
CA GLN A 192 -11.78 -9.94 -12.17
C GLN A 192 -13.13 -9.55 -11.54
N ARG A 193 -13.33 -9.85 -10.25
CA ARG A 193 -14.53 -9.46 -9.50
C ARG A 193 -14.68 -7.94 -9.42
N ARG A 194 -13.60 -7.20 -9.13
CA ARG A 194 -13.63 -5.72 -9.08
C ARG A 194 -14.00 -5.11 -10.42
N VAL A 195 -13.41 -5.59 -11.51
CA VAL A 195 -13.72 -5.09 -12.87
C VAL A 195 -15.16 -5.40 -13.25
N SER A 196 -15.64 -6.60 -12.92
CA SER A 196 -17.03 -7.00 -13.20
C SER A 196 -18.02 -6.16 -12.37
N ALA A 197 -17.77 -5.97 -11.07
CA ALA A 197 -18.60 -5.12 -10.22
C ALA A 197 -18.61 -3.65 -10.70
N LEU A 198 -17.48 -3.14 -11.19
CA LEU A 198 -17.40 -1.80 -11.79
C LEU A 198 -18.27 -1.71 -13.05
N TYR A 199 -18.17 -2.70 -13.94
CA TYR A 199 -18.96 -2.77 -15.17
C TYR A 199 -20.47 -2.90 -14.88
N ASP A 200 -20.85 -3.73 -13.91
CA ASP A 200 -22.25 -3.91 -13.50
C ASP A 200 -22.85 -2.61 -12.95
N LYS A 201 -22.08 -1.86 -12.14
CA LYS A 201 -22.48 -0.51 -11.69
C LYS A 201 -22.65 0.45 -12.87
N SER A 202 -21.76 0.39 -13.86
CA SER A 202 -21.90 1.20 -15.08
C SER A 202 -23.14 0.82 -15.90
N ILE A 203 -23.51 -0.47 -15.98
CA ILE A 203 -24.77 -0.91 -16.59
C ILE A 203 -25.96 -0.32 -15.83
N ALA A 204 -25.95 -0.40 -14.50
CA ALA A 204 -27.02 0.15 -13.66
C ALA A 204 -27.19 1.66 -13.89
N LEU A 205 -26.07 2.40 -13.99
CA LEU A 205 -26.09 3.83 -14.30
C LEU A 205 -26.68 4.12 -15.69
N VAL A 206 -26.19 3.44 -16.74
CA VAL A 206 -26.69 3.60 -18.12
C VAL A 206 -28.20 3.30 -18.20
N THR A 207 -28.64 2.29 -17.46
CA THR A 207 -30.07 1.93 -17.36
C THR A 207 -30.88 3.02 -16.70
N ALA A 208 -30.38 3.58 -15.60
CA ALA A 208 -31.10 4.57 -14.83
C ALA A 208 -31.14 5.94 -15.54
N MET A 209 -30.07 6.31 -16.27
CA MET A 209 -29.96 7.51 -17.11
C MET A 209 -30.50 7.31 -18.55
N HIS A 210 -31.56 6.52 -18.70
CA HIS A 210 -32.15 6.20 -20.02
C HIS A 210 -32.60 7.41 -20.85
N ARG A 211 -32.79 8.59 -20.24
CA ARG A 211 -33.17 9.83 -20.93
C ARG A 211 -31.97 10.56 -21.53
N GLU A 212 -30.83 10.51 -20.86
CA GLU A 212 -29.59 11.20 -21.28
C GLU A 212 -28.87 10.41 -22.39
N PHE A 213 -28.85 9.07 -22.28
CA PHE A 213 -28.18 8.24 -23.27
C PHE A 213 -29.12 7.80 -24.38
N ASP A 214 -28.74 7.99 -25.65
CA ASP A 214 -29.54 7.53 -26.79
C ASP A 214 -29.62 5.99 -26.91
N SER A 215 -30.57 5.50 -27.72
CA SER A 215 -30.78 4.06 -27.90
C SER A 215 -29.60 3.34 -28.55
N ALA A 216 -28.85 4.01 -29.43
CA ALA A 216 -27.70 3.41 -30.10
C ALA A 216 -26.55 3.20 -29.12
N PHE A 217 -26.26 4.18 -28.26
CA PHE A 217 -25.26 4.08 -27.20
C PHE A 217 -25.63 3.01 -26.18
N ARG A 218 -26.87 2.99 -25.68
CA ARG A 218 -27.30 1.97 -24.71
C ARG A 218 -27.12 0.57 -25.28
N VAL A 219 -27.56 0.33 -26.52
CA VAL A 219 -27.35 -0.96 -27.19
C VAL A 219 -25.86 -1.26 -27.36
N ALA A 220 -25.07 -0.30 -27.84
CA ALA A 220 -23.62 -0.50 -28.02
C ALA A 220 -22.91 -0.83 -26.69
N PHE A 221 -23.37 -0.26 -25.57
CA PHE A 221 -22.80 -0.48 -24.25
C PHE A 221 -23.23 -1.83 -23.64
N THR A 222 -24.51 -2.19 -23.75
CA THR A 222 -25.11 -3.38 -23.11
C THR A 222 -25.16 -4.63 -23.99
N THR A 223 -24.81 -4.56 -25.27
CA THR A 223 -24.76 -5.77 -26.11
C THR A 223 -23.69 -6.70 -25.55
N ASP A 224 -24.13 -7.87 -25.10
CA ASP A 224 -23.29 -8.92 -24.53
C ASP A 224 -22.07 -9.21 -25.40
N LEU A 225 -20.97 -9.48 -24.70
CA LEU A 225 -19.72 -9.99 -25.25
C LEU A 225 -19.96 -11.40 -25.76
N LYS A 226 -20.56 -11.53 -26.95
CA LYS A 226 -20.43 -12.77 -27.72
C LYS A 226 -18.97 -12.89 -28.10
N PRO A 227 -18.31 -14.05 -27.93
CA PRO A 227 -17.04 -14.28 -28.58
C PRO A 227 -17.28 -14.07 -30.07
N LYS A 228 -16.71 -13.01 -30.63
CA LYS A 228 -16.63 -12.88 -32.08
C LYS A 228 -15.82 -14.10 -32.50
N PRO A 229 -16.32 -14.99 -33.37
CA PRO A 229 -15.44 -15.89 -34.06
C PRO A 229 -14.41 -14.98 -34.73
N LEU A 230 -13.14 -15.19 -34.46
CA LEU A 230 -12.10 -14.54 -35.23
C LEU A 230 -12.44 -14.75 -36.71
N PRO A 231 -12.27 -13.74 -37.58
CA PRO A 231 -12.27 -14.02 -39.01
C PRO A 231 -11.29 -15.16 -39.22
N THR A 232 -11.73 -16.22 -39.90
CA THR A 232 -10.89 -17.35 -40.32
C THR A 232 -9.80 -16.79 -41.22
N VAL A 233 -8.71 -16.34 -40.59
CA VAL A 233 -7.40 -16.23 -41.20
C VAL A 233 -6.97 -17.68 -41.44
N PRO A 234 -6.50 -18.05 -42.64
CA PRO A 234 -6.05 -19.41 -42.89
C PRO A 234 -5.02 -19.80 -41.84
N ASP A 235 -5.12 -21.03 -41.33
CA ASP A 235 -4.23 -21.69 -40.36
C ASP A 235 -2.75 -21.47 -40.68
N VAL A 236 -2.22 -20.32 -40.27
CA VAL A 236 -0.81 -19.98 -40.25
C VAL A 236 -0.67 -18.84 -39.24
N LEU A 237 -0.52 -19.21 -37.96
CA LEU A 237 0.25 -18.53 -36.90
C LEU A 237 -0.19 -19.09 -35.53
N ASP A 238 -0.10 -20.41 -35.40
CA ASP A 238 -0.19 -21.16 -34.14
C ASP A 238 1.19 -21.83 -33.99
N ALA A 239 2.18 -21.08 -33.48
CA ALA A 239 3.56 -21.50 -33.13
C ALA A 239 4.45 -20.29 -32.75
N GLY A 240 4.24 -19.12 -33.38
CA GLY A 240 5.25 -18.05 -33.40
C GLY A 240 5.45 -17.21 -32.14
N PHE A 241 4.59 -17.28 -31.13
CA PHE A 241 4.79 -16.50 -29.88
C PHE A 241 5.53 -17.29 -28.79
N LEU A 242 5.36 -18.61 -28.75
CA LEU A 242 6.13 -19.51 -27.86
C LEU A 242 7.54 -19.79 -28.42
N GLU A 243 7.70 -19.78 -29.74
CA GLU A 243 9.02 -19.77 -30.42
C GLU A 243 9.87 -18.54 -30.06
N GLY A 244 9.24 -17.40 -29.77
CA GLY A 244 9.94 -16.14 -29.49
C GLY A 244 10.74 -16.12 -28.18
N ILE A 245 10.48 -17.05 -27.26
CA ILE A 245 11.19 -17.19 -25.98
C ILE A 245 11.94 -18.53 -25.89
N GLY A 246 11.78 -19.41 -26.89
CA GLY A 246 12.59 -20.63 -27.03
C GLY A 246 12.55 -21.56 -25.81
N LEU A 247 11.47 -21.58 -25.03
CA LEU A 247 11.42 -22.33 -23.76
C LEU A 247 10.82 -23.73 -23.89
N GLU A 248 9.90 -23.99 -24.83
CA GLU A 248 9.32 -25.34 -24.98
C GLU A 248 10.33 -26.34 -25.58
N ASP A 249 11.04 -25.95 -26.64
CA ASP A 249 12.13 -26.77 -27.21
C ASP A 249 13.33 -26.88 -26.25
N VAL A 250 13.56 -25.89 -25.39
CA VAL A 250 14.59 -25.95 -24.33
C VAL A 250 14.17 -26.89 -23.20
N LEU A 251 12.89 -26.97 -22.84
CA LEU A 251 12.42 -27.82 -21.75
C LEU A 251 12.48 -29.32 -22.09
N ASP A 252 12.23 -29.70 -23.35
CA ASP A 252 12.41 -31.08 -23.81
C ASP A 252 13.86 -31.35 -24.26
N SER A 253 14.54 -30.38 -24.87
CA SER A 253 15.95 -30.52 -25.27
C SER A 253 16.92 -30.56 -24.09
N PHE A 254 16.65 -29.95 -22.94
CA PHE A 254 17.54 -30.08 -21.76
C PHE A 254 17.40 -31.44 -21.08
N PHE A 255 16.21 -32.05 -21.17
CA PHE A 255 15.97 -33.40 -20.66
C PHE A 255 16.66 -34.46 -21.54
N ASP A 256 16.69 -34.24 -22.87
CA ASP A 256 17.41 -35.11 -23.81
C ASP A 256 18.92 -34.80 -23.90
N PHE A 257 19.35 -33.55 -23.68
CA PHE A 257 20.78 -33.16 -23.60
C PHE A 257 21.47 -33.74 -22.36
N GLY A 258 20.78 -33.82 -21.22
CA GLY A 258 21.26 -34.52 -20.03
C GLY A 258 21.49 -36.02 -20.27
N LYS A 259 20.73 -36.63 -21.18
CA LYS A 259 20.89 -38.03 -21.61
C LYS A 259 22.02 -38.21 -22.64
N SER A 260 22.26 -37.23 -23.50
CA SER A 260 23.31 -37.25 -24.53
C SER A 260 24.72 -36.94 -24.01
N MET A 261 24.87 -36.07 -23.00
CA MET A 261 26.19 -35.82 -22.38
C MET A 261 26.75 -37.05 -21.63
N PHE A 262 25.90 -38.01 -21.30
CA PHE A 262 26.27 -39.28 -20.66
C PHE A 262 27.05 -40.22 -21.60
N GLU A 263 26.86 -40.11 -22.93
CA GLU A 263 27.54 -40.98 -23.91
C GLU A 263 28.91 -40.45 -24.37
N GLU A 264 29.10 -39.12 -24.43
CA GLU A 264 30.40 -38.52 -24.85
C GLU A 264 31.45 -38.47 -23.73
N PHE A 265 31.06 -38.38 -22.45
CA PHE A 265 32.01 -38.38 -21.33
C PHE A 265 32.65 -39.76 -21.06
N SER A 266 32.09 -40.83 -21.64
CA SER A 266 32.66 -42.18 -21.54
C SER A 266 33.88 -42.36 -22.46
N SER A 267 33.93 -41.69 -23.61
CA SER A 267 35.07 -41.80 -24.55
C SER A 267 36.25 -40.90 -24.15
N VAL A 268 35.98 -39.68 -23.68
CA VAL A 268 37.02 -38.72 -23.27
C VAL A 268 37.75 -39.16 -22.00
N ILE A 269 37.06 -39.86 -21.09
CA ILE A 269 37.71 -40.43 -19.90
C ILE A 269 38.71 -41.53 -20.30
N THR A 270 38.40 -42.32 -21.34
CA THR A 270 39.30 -43.40 -21.78
C THR A 270 40.56 -42.85 -22.47
N GLU A 271 40.45 -41.77 -23.23
CA GLU A 271 41.57 -41.12 -23.94
C GLU A 271 42.56 -40.41 -23.00
N VAL A 272 42.06 -39.80 -21.92
CA VAL A 272 42.89 -39.15 -20.88
C VAL A 272 43.60 -40.18 -19.99
N PHE A 273 43.04 -41.39 -19.82
CA PHE A 273 43.70 -42.47 -19.06
C PHE A 273 44.87 -43.12 -19.82
N ASP A 274 44.81 -43.21 -21.15
CA ASP A 274 45.92 -43.73 -21.96
C ASP A 274 47.10 -42.73 -22.04
N GLU A 275 46.85 -41.41 -22.16
CA GLU A 275 47.92 -40.39 -22.16
C GLU A 275 48.67 -40.26 -20.82
N ILE A 276 48.00 -40.53 -19.69
CA ILE A 276 48.62 -40.52 -18.35
C ILE A 276 49.46 -41.78 -18.13
N GLN A 277 49.11 -42.90 -18.76
CA GLN A 277 49.85 -44.15 -18.62
C GLN A 277 51.15 -44.13 -19.43
N ASP A 278 51.15 -43.52 -20.62
CA ASP A 278 52.36 -43.31 -21.43
C ASP A 278 53.33 -42.30 -20.77
N ALA A 279 52.83 -41.27 -20.08
CA ALA A 279 53.65 -40.30 -19.36
C ALA A 279 54.36 -40.89 -18.11
N VAL A 280 53.85 -42.00 -17.57
CA VAL A 280 54.43 -42.71 -16.41
C VAL A 280 55.50 -43.72 -16.83
N GLU A 281 55.47 -44.22 -18.07
CA GLU A 281 56.53 -45.10 -18.60
C GLU A 281 57.78 -44.32 -19.08
N GLU A 282 57.65 -43.07 -19.55
CA GLU A 282 58.80 -42.23 -19.96
C GLU A 282 59.67 -41.73 -18.77
N GLU A 283 59.12 -41.58 -17.56
CA GLU A 283 59.91 -41.17 -16.38
C GLU A 283 60.74 -42.30 -15.76
N ALA A 284 60.49 -43.56 -16.11
CA ALA A 284 61.21 -44.71 -15.59
C ALA A 284 62.56 -44.97 -16.28
N GLU A 285 62.82 -44.41 -17.47
CA GLU A 285 64.08 -44.61 -18.21
C GLU A 285 65.15 -43.52 -17.99
N LEU A 286 64.84 -42.40 -17.32
CA LEU A 286 65.80 -41.34 -17.01
C LEU A 286 66.41 -41.45 -15.60
N GLN A 287 66.93 -42.63 -15.26
CA GLN A 287 67.80 -42.85 -14.09
C GLN A 287 69.24 -43.28 -14.44
N GLN A 288 69.81 -42.72 -15.51
CA GLN A 288 71.27 -42.75 -15.74
C GLN A 288 71.80 -41.39 -16.21
N GLY A 289 72.39 -40.63 -15.29
CA GLY A 289 73.13 -39.41 -15.60
C GLY A 289 73.38 -38.53 -14.37
N ILE A 290 74.62 -38.54 -13.89
CA ILE A 290 75.14 -37.71 -12.79
C ILE A 290 75.44 -36.28 -13.31
N GLU A 291 75.25 -35.24 -12.47
CA GLU A 291 76.18 -34.09 -12.19
C GLU A 291 75.43 -32.84 -11.59
N VAL A 292 75.60 -32.48 -10.29
CA VAL A 292 76.45 -31.41 -9.65
C VAL A 292 75.78 -30.01 -9.41
N PHE A 293 75.30 -29.79 -8.16
CA PHE A 293 75.27 -28.58 -7.23
C PHE A 293 74.86 -27.13 -7.68
N PRO A 294 74.70 -26.10 -6.78
CA PRO A 294 74.24 -25.97 -5.35
C PRO A 294 73.13 -24.86 -5.14
N SER A 295 72.35 -24.73 -4.05
CA SER A 295 72.78 -24.06 -2.79
C SER A 295 71.67 -23.96 -1.70
N TRP A 296 72.11 -24.18 -0.45
CA TRP A 296 71.76 -23.58 0.86
C TRP A 296 70.32 -23.48 1.41
N VAL A 297 70.04 -24.27 2.45
CA VAL A 297 69.12 -23.95 3.58
C VAL A 297 69.69 -24.53 4.90
N PRO A 298 69.58 -23.85 6.07
CA PRO A 298 70.33 -24.15 7.30
C PRO A 298 70.05 -25.51 7.96
N MET A 299 71.07 -26.01 8.65
CA MET A 299 71.25 -27.41 9.07
C MET A 299 70.49 -27.85 10.33
N GLN A 300 69.67 -27.00 10.95
CA GLN A 300 68.89 -27.35 12.17
C GLN A 300 67.45 -27.81 11.91
N SER A 301 66.84 -27.48 10.75
CA SER A 301 65.51 -28.00 10.37
C SER A 301 65.55 -29.40 9.75
N LYS A 302 66.74 -29.85 9.32
CA LYS A 302 66.91 -31.17 8.68
C LYS A 302 66.90 -32.35 9.65
N LYS A 303 67.09 -32.15 10.96
CA LYS A 303 67.03 -33.23 11.95
C LYS A 303 65.59 -33.49 12.41
N LEU A 304 64.85 -32.41 12.72
CA LEU A 304 63.44 -32.48 13.10
C LEU A 304 62.54 -33.00 11.97
N CYS A 305 62.71 -32.50 10.73
CA CYS A 305 61.95 -33.01 9.57
C CYS A 305 62.35 -34.44 9.14
N ARG A 306 63.56 -34.89 9.47
CA ARG A 306 64.04 -36.25 9.12
C ARG A 306 63.60 -37.29 10.15
N ASP A 307 63.49 -36.89 11.41
CA ASP A 307 62.89 -37.71 12.48
C ASP A 307 61.35 -37.77 12.32
N LEU A 308 60.69 -36.67 11.93
CA LEU A 308 59.25 -36.62 11.62
C LEU A 308 58.88 -37.33 10.29
N ARG A 309 59.79 -37.42 9.31
CA ARG A 309 59.58 -38.22 8.08
C ARG A 309 59.50 -39.73 8.35
N ARG A 310 60.03 -40.16 9.48
CA ARG A 310 59.94 -41.56 9.94
C ARG A 310 58.54 -41.91 10.44
N GLN A 311 57.68 -40.91 10.71
CA GLN A 311 56.25 -41.06 11.04
C GLN A 311 55.33 -40.89 9.82
N THR A 312 55.79 -40.32 8.70
CA THR A 312 54.99 -40.28 7.46
C THR A 312 54.71 -41.67 6.88
N SER A 313 55.56 -42.67 7.13
CA SER A 313 55.25 -44.05 6.76
C SER A 313 54.00 -44.57 7.46
N GLU A 314 53.70 -44.10 8.67
CA GLU A 314 52.48 -44.50 9.40
C GLU A 314 51.23 -43.87 8.77
N CYS A 315 51.27 -42.61 8.28
CA CYS A 315 50.14 -42.03 7.52
C CYS A 315 50.00 -42.63 6.10
N TRP A 316 51.08 -43.00 5.41
CA TRP A 316 51.00 -43.71 4.11
C TRP A 316 50.49 -45.14 4.27
N GLN A 317 50.84 -45.82 5.36
CA GLN A 317 50.33 -47.14 5.71
C GLN A 317 48.84 -47.05 6.11
N LEU A 318 48.43 -45.97 6.77
CA LEU A 318 47.03 -45.64 7.07
C LEU A 318 46.25 -45.30 5.79
N GLN A 319 46.84 -44.58 4.83
CA GLN A 319 46.24 -44.31 3.51
C GLN A 319 46.03 -45.60 2.71
N GLY A 320 47.02 -46.49 2.66
CA GLY A 320 46.87 -47.81 2.02
C GLY A 320 45.84 -48.72 2.72
N GLN A 321 45.70 -48.60 4.05
CA GLN A 321 44.61 -49.25 4.80
C GLN A 321 43.24 -48.64 4.47
N CYS A 322 43.16 -47.32 4.27
CA CYS A 322 41.94 -46.64 3.83
C CYS A 322 41.53 -47.03 2.40
N ASP A 323 42.48 -47.11 1.45
CA ASP A 323 42.21 -47.57 0.07
C ASP A 323 41.77 -49.05 0.05
N SER A 324 42.34 -49.88 0.93
CA SER A 324 41.91 -51.27 1.13
C SER A 324 40.51 -51.36 1.77
N CYS A 325 40.20 -50.51 2.76
CA CYS A 325 38.86 -50.39 3.36
C CYS A 325 37.81 -49.95 2.32
N GLN A 326 38.16 -49.00 1.45
CA GLN A 326 37.31 -48.56 0.34
C GLN A 326 37.03 -49.69 -0.65
N GLY A 327 38.05 -50.50 -0.98
CA GLY A 327 37.89 -51.71 -1.78
C GLY A 327 36.97 -52.77 -1.15
N THR A 328 37.05 -52.97 0.17
CA THR A 328 36.19 -53.93 0.89
C THR A 328 34.75 -53.45 1.00
N VAL A 329 34.52 -52.17 1.32
CA VAL A 329 33.17 -51.56 1.37
C VAL A 329 32.49 -51.60 0.00
N THR A 330 33.24 -51.28 -1.07
CA THR A 330 32.72 -51.30 -2.44
C THR A 330 32.35 -52.71 -2.92
N LYS A 331 32.97 -53.75 -2.36
CA LYS A 331 32.74 -55.15 -2.73
C LYS A 331 31.63 -55.81 -1.90
N GLU A 332 31.47 -55.42 -0.64
CA GLU A 332 30.47 -55.98 0.29
C GLU A 332 29.12 -55.24 0.25
N CYS A 333 29.09 -53.95 -0.12
CA CYS A 333 27.88 -53.13 -0.14
C CYS A 333 27.67 -52.36 -1.46
N PRO A 334 27.52 -53.05 -2.60
CA PRO A 334 27.38 -52.41 -3.92
C PRO A 334 26.17 -51.48 -4.03
N SER A 335 25.07 -51.81 -3.34
CA SER A 335 23.82 -51.02 -3.35
C SER A 335 23.96 -49.61 -2.77
N VAL A 336 24.87 -49.39 -1.82
CA VAL A 336 25.10 -48.06 -1.21
C VAL A 336 25.72 -47.09 -2.23
N ARG A 337 26.60 -47.59 -3.10
CA ARG A 337 27.22 -46.78 -4.17
C ARG A 337 26.20 -46.43 -5.25
N GLU A 338 25.37 -47.39 -5.64
CA GLU A 338 24.31 -47.19 -6.63
C GLU A 338 23.28 -46.15 -6.15
N LEU A 339 22.80 -46.27 -4.91
CA LEU A 339 21.85 -45.32 -4.31
C LEU A 339 22.44 -43.91 -4.13
N HIS A 340 23.76 -43.77 -3.90
CA HIS A 340 24.41 -42.46 -3.87
C HIS A 340 24.49 -41.80 -5.26
N MET A 341 24.67 -42.58 -6.33
CA MET A 341 24.62 -42.04 -7.69
C MET A 341 23.19 -41.62 -8.04
N GLU A 342 22.20 -42.45 -7.69
CA GLU A 342 20.78 -42.14 -7.84
C GLU A 342 20.39 -40.88 -7.05
N LEU A 343 20.92 -40.69 -5.82
CA LEU A 343 20.68 -39.49 -5.02
C LEU A 343 21.23 -38.23 -5.68
N ASN A 344 22.42 -38.30 -6.30
CA ASN A 344 23.00 -37.17 -7.02
C ASN A 344 22.15 -36.79 -8.25
N GLU A 345 21.68 -37.78 -9.02
CA GLU A 345 20.81 -37.57 -10.19
C GLU A 345 19.48 -36.95 -9.78
N VAL A 346 18.86 -37.45 -8.72
CA VAL A 346 17.58 -36.91 -8.21
C VAL A 346 17.76 -35.53 -7.58
N SER A 347 18.90 -35.26 -6.94
CA SER A 347 19.23 -33.91 -6.43
C SER A 347 19.39 -32.89 -7.56
N GLU A 348 19.97 -33.28 -8.70
CA GLU A 348 20.08 -32.41 -9.87
C GLU A 348 18.70 -32.15 -10.49
N LEU A 349 17.87 -33.17 -10.63
CA LEU A 349 16.48 -33.07 -11.06
C LEU A 349 15.65 -32.13 -10.15
N LEU A 350 15.84 -32.23 -8.83
CA LEU A 350 15.17 -31.37 -7.85
C LEU A 350 15.60 -29.91 -8.00
N ASN A 351 16.89 -29.66 -8.24
CA ASN A 351 17.40 -28.29 -8.46
C ASN A 351 16.82 -27.68 -9.74
N ILE A 352 16.85 -28.42 -10.85
CA ILE A 352 16.30 -27.98 -12.15
C ILE A 352 14.79 -27.72 -12.04
N SER A 353 14.03 -28.64 -11.46
CA SER A 353 12.58 -28.47 -11.28
C SER A 353 12.23 -27.30 -10.34
N SER A 354 13.06 -27.04 -9.32
CA SER A 354 12.90 -25.89 -8.43
C SER A 354 13.17 -24.56 -9.14
N GLN A 355 14.22 -24.50 -9.97
CA GLN A 355 14.53 -23.31 -10.76
C GLN A 355 13.42 -23.02 -11.79
N GLN A 356 12.95 -24.04 -12.51
CA GLN A 356 11.85 -23.90 -13.47
C GLN A 356 10.57 -23.37 -12.80
N TYR A 357 10.21 -23.89 -11.61
CA TYR A 357 9.07 -23.39 -10.86
C TYR A 357 9.21 -21.90 -10.53
N GLN A 358 10.39 -21.47 -10.07
CA GLN A 358 10.64 -20.07 -9.73
C GLN A 358 10.57 -19.15 -10.96
N GLU A 359 11.08 -19.57 -12.11
CA GLU A 359 11.00 -18.80 -13.36
C GLU A 359 9.54 -18.63 -13.81
N VAL A 360 8.75 -19.71 -13.82
CA VAL A 360 7.33 -19.63 -14.17
C VAL A 360 6.55 -18.78 -13.16
N LEU A 361 6.82 -18.93 -11.87
CA LEU A 361 6.19 -18.14 -10.82
C LEU A 361 6.44 -16.64 -11.02
N GLN A 362 7.67 -16.24 -11.33
CA GLN A 362 8.01 -14.83 -11.61
C GLN A 362 7.27 -14.28 -12.83
N VAL A 363 7.09 -15.10 -13.89
CA VAL A 363 6.32 -14.70 -15.07
C VAL A 363 4.84 -14.49 -14.72
N VAL A 364 4.25 -15.40 -13.94
CA VAL A 364 2.84 -15.27 -13.51
C VAL A 364 2.66 -14.05 -12.61
N GLN A 365 3.55 -13.84 -11.63
CA GLN A 365 3.53 -12.68 -10.75
C GLN A 365 3.65 -11.37 -11.54
N ARG A 366 4.59 -11.29 -12.49
CA ARG A 366 4.75 -10.11 -13.36
C ARG A 366 3.50 -9.85 -14.20
N HIS A 367 2.89 -10.90 -14.77
CA HIS A 367 1.64 -10.75 -15.52
C HIS A 367 0.49 -10.22 -14.65
N THR A 368 0.36 -10.74 -13.42
CA THR A 368 -0.64 -10.24 -12.45
C THR A 368 -0.35 -8.78 -12.10
N ASP A 369 0.89 -8.41 -11.78
CA ASP A 369 1.30 -7.06 -11.43
C ASP A 369 1.09 -6.05 -12.57
N ASP A 370 1.41 -6.43 -13.81
CA ASP A 370 1.18 -5.62 -14.99
C ASP A 370 -0.32 -5.40 -15.24
N THR A 371 -1.12 -6.45 -15.03
CA THR A 371 -2.59 -6.37 -15.09
C THR A 371 -3.13 -5.44 -14.01
N VAL A 372 -2.64 -5.53 -12.77
CA VAL A 372 -2.99 -4.61 -11.68
C VAL A 372 -2.66 -3.17 -12.06
N ARG A 373 -1.44 -2.92 -12.53
CA ARG A 373 -0.97 -1.57 -12.89
C ARG A 373 -1.84 -0.96 -14.00
N TRP A 374 -2.12 -1.73 -15.04
CA TRP A 374 -2.98 -1.30 -16.14
C TRP A 374 -4.41 -1.01 -15.68
N LEU A 375 -5.00 -1.92 -14.88
CA LEU A 375 -6.35 -1.74 -14.33
C LEU A 375 -6.43 -0.50 -13.44
N SER A 376 -5.40 -0.24 -12.64
CA SER A 376 -5.33 0.95 -11.79
C SER A 376 -5.28 2.26 -12.59
N ASP A 377 -4.48 2.35 -13.67
CA ASP A 377 -4.48 3.54 -14.55
C ASP A 377 -5.85 3.74 -15.21
N MET A 378 -6.50 2.66 -15.65
CA MET A 378 -7.81 2.75 -16.28
C MET A 378 -8.92 3.09 -15.28
N ALA A 379 -8.88 2.51 -14.08
CA ALA A 379 -9.80 2.87 -13.01
C ALA A 379 -9.69 4.34 -12.66
N LEU A 380 -8.48 4.88 -12.50
CA LEU A 380 -8.28 6.30 -12.19
C LEU A 380 -8.90 7.24 -13.24
N ARG A 381 -8.88 6.86 -14.52
CA ARG A 381 -9.44 7.69 -15.60
C ARG A 381 -10.95 7.56 -15.72
N PHE A 382 -11.50 6.38 -15.44
CA PHE A 382 -12.84 6.01 -15.88
C PHE A 382 -13.78 5.54 -14.76
N SER A 383 -13.30 5.13 -13.58
CA SER A 383 -14.16 4.58 -12.53
C SER A 383 -15.06 5.63 -11.87
N TRP A 384 -14.75 6.93 -12.03
CA TRP A 384 -15.53 8.03 -11.45
C TRP A 384 -17.01 8.01 -11.89
N VAL A 385 -17.32 7.50 -13.09
CA VAL A 385 -18.73 7.38 -13.52
C VAL A 385 -19.48 6.34 -12.70
N ALA A 386 -18.83 5.29 -12.22
CA ALA A 386 -19.51 4.23 -11.46
C ALA A 386 -19.92 4.69 -10.05
N GLU A 387 -19.30 5.74 -9.50
CA GLU A 387 -19.69 6.31 -8.21
C GLU A 387 -21.09 6.96 -8.27
N LEU A 388 -21.53 7.38 -9.46
CA LEU A 388 -22.89 7.90 -9.67
C LEU A 388 -23.98 6.86 -9.43
N ALA A 389 -23.68 5.57 -9.67
CA ALA A 389 -24.64 4.48 -9.50
C ALA A 389 -25.03 4.26 -8.03
N ASN A 390 -24.23 4.74 -7.08
CA ASN A 390 -24.50 4.62 -5.64
C ASN A 390 -25.40 5.77 -5.11
N SER A 391 -25.69 6.79 -5.93
CA SER A 391 -26.53 7.92 -5.53
C SER A 391 -28.01 7.53 -5.52
N THR A 392 -28.73 7.85 -4.44
CA THR A 392 -30.18 7.59 -4.33
C THR A 392 -31.04 8.52 -5.20
N ALA A 393 -30.45 9.58 -5.76
CA ALA A 393 -31.09 10.48 -6.69
C ALA A 393 -30.17 10.72 -7.89
N ILE A 394 -30.63 10.32 -9.07
CA ILE A 394 -30.02 10.72 -10.34
C ILE A 394 -30.61 12.10 -10.66
N PRO A 395 -29.78 13.12 -10.86
CA PRO A 395 -30.26 14.47 -11.17
C PRO A 395 -31.06 14.47 -12.48
N ASP A 396 -32.07 15.34 -12.58
CA ASP A 396 -32.83 15.57 -13.82
C ASP A 396 -31.99 16.19 -14.96
N SER A 397 -30.80 16.72 -14.64
CA SER A 397 -29.84 17.33 -15.55
C SER A 397 -28.41 17.02 -15.09
N VAL A 398 -27.53 16.61 -16.00
CA VAL A 398 -26.14 16.26 -15.68
C VAL A 398 -25.25 17.48 -15.42
N PHE A 399 -25.66 18.66 -15.88
CA PHE A 399 -24.91 19.90 -15.74
C PHE A 399 -25.80 21.14 -15.85
N SER A 400 -25.65 22.09 -14.92
CA SER A 400 -26.37 23.36 -14.98
C SER A 400 -25.56 24.53 -14.43
N PHE A 401 -25.66 25.68 -15.10
CA PHE A 401 -25.20 26.95 -14.58
C PHE A 401 -26.21 27.51 -13.58
N VAL A 402 -25.72 27.79 -12.36
CA VAL A 402 -26.49 28.46 -11.29
C VAL A 402 -26.34 29.97 -11.42
N ALA A 403 -25.11 30.46 -11.60
CA ALA A 403 -24.82 31.87 -11.77
C ALA A 403 -23.54 32.09 -12.58
N VAL A 404 -23.50 33.19 -13.33
CA VAL A 404 -22.29 33.71 -13.98
C VAL A 404 -22.22 35.20 -13.70
N VAL A 405 -21.21 35.62 -12.96
CA VAL A 405 -21.05 37.00 -12.47
C VAL A 405 -19.71 37.56 -12.98
N PRO A 406 -19.75 38.41 -14.03
CA PRO A 406 -18.57 39.15 -14.47
C PRO A 406 -18.16 40.15 -13.38
N GLN A 407 -16.90 40.11 -12.93
CA GLN A 407 -16.41 41.11 -11.98
C GLN A 407 -16.20 42.46 -12.71
N LYS A 408 -16.71 43.55 -12.13
CA LYS A 408 -16.44 44.94 -12.58
C LYS A 408 -15.82 45.73 -11.43
N GLU A 409 -14.67 46.35 -11.65
CA GLU A 409 -14.21 47.47 -10.82
C GLU A 409 -14.47 48.81 -11.51
N GLU A 410 -14.94 49.77 -10.71
CA GLU A 410 -14.86 51.21 -11.01
C GLU A 410 -13.45 51.69 -10.64
N GLY A 411 -12.52 51.70 -11.60
CA GLY A 411 -11.16 52.21 -11.38
C GLY A 411 -10.37 52.38 -12.68
N GLU A 412 -9.66 53.50 -12.82
CA GLU A 412 -9.04 54.04 -14.06
C GLU A 412 -7.89 53.23 -14.70
N ASN A 413 -7.66 51.97 -14.34
CA ASN A 413 -6.66 51.12 -15.02
C ASN A 413 -7.26 49.75 -15.37
N GLY A 414 -7.74 49.62 -16.60
CA GLY A 414 -8.43 48.44 -17.11
C GLY A 414 -7.55 47.20 -17.25
N HIS A 415 -7.46 46.40 -16.19
CA HIS A 415 -7.17 44.98 -16.30
C HIS A 415 -8.48 44.21 -16.44
N ALA A 416 -8.55 43.28 -17.38
CA ALA A 416 -9.71 42.41 -17.55
C ALA A 416 -9.84 41.51 -16.31
N LEU A 417 -11.03 41.48 -15.70
CA LEU A 417 -11.28 40.79 -14.43
C LEU A 417 -11.88 39.41 -14.66
N ASN A 418 -11.57 38.47 -13.76
CA ASN A 418 -12.06 37.10 -13.81
C ASN A 418 -13.61 37.07 -13.70
N THR A 419 -14.23 36.12 -14.39
CA THR A 419 -15.67 35.87 -14.27
C THR A 419 -15.91 34.80 -13.22
N THR A 420 -16.69 35.06 -12.18
CA THR A 420 -17.06 34.05 -11.19
C THR A 420 -18.24 33.23 -11.71
N VAL A 421 -18.13 31.91 -11.63
CA VAL A 421 -19.12 30.96 -12.14
C VAL A 421 -19.55 30.01 -11.02
N GLU A 422 -20.85 29.74 -10.96
CA GLU A 422 -21.47 28.75 -10.09
C GLU A 422 -22.17 27.69 -10.94
N VAL A 423 -21.87 26.42 -10.73
CA VAL A 423 -22.41 25.29 -11.51
C VAL A 423 -22.77 24.12 -10.63
N ASN A 424 -23.82 23.41 -10.99
CA ASN A 424 -24.10 22.06 -10.50
C ASN A 424 -23.68 21.06 -11.56
N ILE A 425 -22.96 20.02 -11.15
CA ILE A 425 -22.58 18.92 -12.03
C ILE A 425 -22.91 17.59 -11.37
N LEU A 426 -23.67 16.74 -12.06
CA LEU A 426 -24.08 15.44 -11.56
C LEU A 426 -24.70 15.54 -10.14
N ASN A 427 -24.31 14.68 -9.21
CA ASN A 427 -24.78 14.70 -7.82
C ASN A 427 -23.89 15.53 -6.87
N SER A 428 -23.05 16.44 -7.41
CA SER A 428 -22.22 17.32 -6.57
C SER A 428 -23.02 18.47 -5.95
N PRO A 429 -22.55 19.04 -4.83
CA PRO A 429 -22.98 20.38 -4.41
C PRO A 429 -22.53 21.43 -5.43
N THR A 430 -23.14 22.61 -5.40
CA THR A 430 -22.76 23.72 -6.29
C THR A 430 -21.28 24.05 -6.16
N PHE A 431 -20.56 24.01 -7.28
CA PHE A 431 -19.18 24.44 -7.37
C PHE A 431 -19.10 25.91 -7.78
N THR A 432 -18.20 26.64 -7.14
CA THR A 432 -17.93 28.04 -7.42
C THR A 432 -16.45 28.22 -7.74
N PHE A 433 -16.13 28.80 -8.89
CA PHE A 433 -14.75 29.08 -9.29
C PHE A 433 -14.67 30.27 -10.26
N ASN A 434 -13.45 30.73 -10.52
CA ASN A 434 -13.19 31.87 -11.38
C ASN A 434 -12.68 31.42 -12.76
N VAL A 435 -13.25 32.00 -13.81
CA VAL A 435 -12.85 31.81 -15.21
C VAL A 435 -11.92 32.95 -15.62
N PRO A 436 -10.79 32.65 -16.31
CA PRO A 436 -9.88 33.66 -16.84
C PRO A 436 -10.59 34.71 -17.72
N PRO A 437 -10.14 35.97 -17.67
CA PRO A 437 -10.81 37.07 -18.34
C PRO A 437 -10.74 37.00 -19.87
N GLU A 438 -9.82 36.22 -20.43
CA GLU A 438 -9.67 36.03 -21.88
C GLU A 438 -10.80 35.17 -22.48
N LEU A 439 -11.55 34.45 -21.65
CA LEU A 439 -12.66 33.60 -22.07
C LEU A 439 -13.98 34.36 -21.90
N GLU A 440 -14.49 34.90 -23.00
CA GLU A 440 -15.81 35.52 -23.02
C GLU A 440 -16.92 34.46 -22.96
N VAL A 441 -18.01 34.74 -22.23
CA VAL A 441 -19.17 33.83 -22.08
C VAL A 441 -19.74 33.33 -23.43
N GLN A 442 -19.61 34.13 -24.48
CA GLN A 442 -20.12 33.82 -25.82
C GLN A 442 -19.22 32.85 -26.59
N ASP A 443 -17.97 32.67 -26.16
CA ASP A 443 -17.00 31.77 -26.77
C ASP A 443 -17.32 30.31 -26.38
N PRO A 444 -17.43 29.37 -27.34
CA PRO A 444 -17.48 27.94 -27.03
C PRO A 444 -16.39 27.45 -26.06
N ALA A 445 -15.20 28.07 -26.08
CA ALA A 445 -14.10 27.76 -25.19
C ALA A 445 -14.42 28.08 -23.71
N PHE A 446 -15.29 29.05 -23.44
CA PHE A 446 -15.74 29.35 -22.08
C PHE A 446 -16.51 28.18 -21.48
N ILE A 447 -17.49 27.64 -22.21
CA ILE A 447 -18.29 26.49 -21.74
C ILE A 447 -17.39 25.28 -21.54
N GLN A 448 -16.48 25.03 -22.49
CA GLN A 448 -15.54 23.92 -22.39
C GLN A 448 -14.64 24.04 -21.16
N TYR A 449 -14.10 25.23 -20.87
CA TYR A 449 -13.30 25.49 -19.68
C TYR A 449 -14.11 25.24 -18.40
N VAL A 450 -15.30 25.83 -18.29
CA VAL A 450 -16.17 25.67 -17.12
C VAL A 450 -16.51 24.19 -16.89
N VAL A 451 -16.89 23.46 -17.94
CA VAL A 451 -17.20 22.02 -17.82
C VAL A 451 -15.95 21.22 -17.42
N GLN A 452 -14.78 21.53 -17.98
CA GLN A 452 -13.53 20.84 -17.63
C GLN A 452 -13.13 21.07 -16.17
N GLU A 453 -13.21 22.31 -15.69
CA GLU A 453 -12.97 22.64 -14.28
C GLU A 453 -13.98 21.95 -13.36
N ALA A 454 -15.27 22.02 -13.67
CA ALA A 454 -16.33 21.37 -12.89
C ALA A 454 -16.18 19.84 -12.86
N LEU A 455 -15.88 19.20 -14.00
CA LEU A 455 -15.56 17.77 -14.07
C LEU A 455 -14.28 17.43 -13.32
N GLY A 456 -13.27 18.28 -13.36
CA GLY A 456 -12.03 18.13 -12.60
C GLY A 456 -12.30 18.12 -11.09
N MET A 457 -13.06 19.12 -10.60
CA MET A 457 -13.51 19.21 -9.22
C MET A 457 -14.37 18.00 -8.81
N TYR A 458 -15.28 17.57 -9.67
CA TYR A 458 -16.09 16.37 -9.45
C TYR A 458 -15.24 15.10 -9.32
N LYS A 459 -14.33 14.87 -10.28
CA LYS A 459 -13.42 13.71 -10.27
C LYS A 459 -12.54 13.70 -9.03
N GLN A 460 -12.05 14.87 -8.61
CA GLN A 460 -11.30 15.01 -7.38
C GLN A 460 -12.15 14.69 -6.15
N MET A 461 -13.42 15.13 -6.11
CA MET A 461 -14.35 14.85 -5.03
C MET A 461 -14.60 13.35 -4.83
N VAL A 462 -14.67 12.57 -5.92
CA VAL A 462 -14.93 11.12 -5.86
C VAL A 462 -13.64 10.27 -5.89
N ARG A 463 -12.46 10.89 -5.86
CA ARG A 463 -11.17 10.20 -5.93
C ARG A 463 -10.84 9.45 -4.64
N ASN A 464 -10.18 8.29 -4.78
CA ASN A 464 -9.50 7.63 -3.66
C ASN A 464 -8.08 8.21 -3.47
N ASP A 465 -7.90 9.03 -2.44
CA ASP A 465 -6.63 9.72 -2.20
C ASP A 465 -5.46 8.78 -1.86
N VAL A 466 -5.71 7.62 -1.22
CA VAL A 466 -4.64 6.66 -0.93
C VAL A 466 -4.09 6.06 -2.22
N GLU A 467 -4.97 5.61 -3.12
CA GLU A 467 -4.56 5.07 -4.42
C GLU A 467 -3.83 6.13 -5.24
N TYR A 468 -4.34 7.37 -5.24
CA TYR A 468 -3.71 8.48 -5.93
C TYR A 468 -2.29 8.76 -5.42
N ILE A 469 -2.10 8.83 -4.10
CA ILE A 469 -0.78 9.04 -3.47
C ILE A 469 0.19 7.92 -3.81
N LEU A 470 -0.25 6.66 -3.77
CA LEU A 470 0.62 5.51 -4.06
C LEU A 470 1.12 5.51 -5.53
N GLN A 471 0.33 6.06 -6.45
CA GLN A 471 0.66 6.08 -7.88
C GLN A 471 1.42 7.34 -8.30
N HIS A 472 1.04 8.51 -7.77
CA HIS A 472 1.53 9.81 -8.24
C HIS A 472 2.35 10.57 -7.20
N GLY A 473 2.37 10.08 -5.97
CA GLY A 473 3.11 10.71 -4.89
C GLY A 473 4.61 10.61 -5.09
N THR A 474 5.32 11.64 -4.63
CA THR A 474 6.77 11.66 -4.64
C THR A 474 7.28 11.03 -3.35
N ARG A 475 8.23 10.09 -3.47
CA ARG A 475 8.92 9.52 -2.31
C ARG A 475 9.89 10.54 -1.73
N LYS A 476 9.83 10.76 -0.41
CA LYS A 476 10.73 11.67 0.32
C LYS A 476 11.04 11.13 1.71
N GLY A 477 12.13 11.63 2.31
CA GLY A 477 12.43 11.42 3.73
C GLY A 477 11.50 12.25 4.63
N ASP A 478 11.55 11.99 5.92
CA ASP A 478 10.78 12.72 6.94
C ASP A 478 11.50 12.71 8.30
N ARG A 479 11.00 13.47 9.28
CA ARG A 479 11.63 13.62 10.60
C ARG A 479 11.73 12.32 11.41
N THR A 480 10.89 11.31 11.12
CA THR A 480 10.85 10.02 11.82
C THR A 480 11.88 9.02 11.27
N GLY A 481 12.42 9.27 10.07
CA GLY A 481 13.33 8.35 9.37
C GLY A 481 12.63 7.20 8.63
N THR A 482 11.30 7.12 8.65
CA THR A 482 10.52 6.06 7.96
C THR A 482 10.46 6.29 6.44
N GLY A 483 10.41 7.55 6.03
CA GLY A 483 10.11 7.97 4.66
C GLY A 483 8.61 7.89 4.35
N VAL A 484 8.19 8.71 3.39
CA VAL A 484 6.79 8.80 2.95
C VAL A 484 6.71 8.87 1.42
N VAL A 485 5.53 8.52 0.90
CA VAL A 485 5.08 8.87 -0.45
C VAL A 485 4.01 9.95 -0.28
N SER A 486 4.18 11.12 -0.89
CA SER A 486 3.32 12.28 -0.62
C SER A 486 2.89 13.05 -1.86
N VAL A 487 1.70 13.64 -1.79
CA VAL A 487 1.21 14.69 -2.69
C VAL A 487 0.93 15.96 -1.88
N PHE A 488 0.97 17.12 -2.53
CA PHE A 488 0.71 18.41 -1.87
C PHE A 488 -0.60 19.00 -2.37
N GLY A 489 -1.54 19.22 -1.45
CA GLY A 489 -2.90 19.62 -1.75
C GLY A 489 -3.80 18.42 -2.04
N SER A 490 -4.71 18.13 -1.12
CA SER A 490 -5.88 17.28 -1.39
C SER A 490 -7.10 17.83 -0.67
N GLN A 491 -8.29 17.50 -1.15
CA GLN A 491 -9.53 17.87 -0.49
C GLN A 491 -10.56 16.76 -0.67
N ALA A 492 -11.25 16.42 0.42
CA ALA A 492 -12.39 15.53 0.43
C ALA A 492 -13.60 16.24 1.06
N ARG A 493 -14.82 15.84 0.64
CA ARG A 493 -16.08 16.34 1.21
C ARG A 493 -16.93 15.16 1.65
N TYR A 494 -17.51 15.26 2.84
CA TYR A 494 -18.37 14.26 3.44
C TYR A 494 -19.70 14.91 3.83
N SER A 495 -20.81 14.46 3.27
CA SER A 495 -22.14 14.84 3.76
C SER A 495 -22.37 14.18 5.13
N LEU A 496 -22.81 14.97 6.11
CA LEU A 496 -23.16 14.51 7.45
C LEU A 496 -24.68 14.28 7.60
N ARG A 497 -25.46 14.47 6.53
CA ARG A 497 -26.90 14.26 6.52
C ARG A 497 -27.19 12.76 6.50
N ASP A 498 -27.88 12.28 7.53
CA ASP A 498 -28.28 10.86 7.70
C ASP A 498 -27.16 9.82 7.66
N GLN A 499 -25.90 10.23 7.85
CA GLN A 499 -24.73 9.35 7.90
C GLN A 499 -23.57 9.99 8.68
N PHE A 500 -22.63 9.15 9.13
CA PHE A 500 -21.44 9.56 9.86
C PHE A 500 -20.18 8.99 9.18
N PRO A 501 -19.21 9.82 8.73
CA PRO A 501 -18.08 9.38 7.92
C PRO A 501 -17.02 8.65 8.73
N LEU A 502 -17.34 7.45 9.20
CA LEU A 502 -16.43 6.53 9.88
C LEU A 502 -16.06 5.40 8.92
N LEU A 503 -14.78 5.31 8.56
CA LEU A 503 -14.32 4.36 7.53
C LEU A 503 -14.80 2.93 7.81
N THR A 504 -15.25 2.27 6.75
CA THR A 504 -15.78 0.90 6.81
C THR A 504 -14.83 -0.13 6.20
N THR A 505 -13.86 0.29 5.39
CA THR A 505 -12.80 -0.59 4.84
C THR A 505 -11.77 -1.02 5.88
N LYS A 506 -11.77 -0.41 7.08
CA LYS A 506 -11.07 -0.88 8.27
C LYS A 506 -11.84 -0.47 9.52
N LYS A 507 -11.78 -1.27 10.58
CA LYS A 507 -12.33 -0.88 11.89
C LYS A 507 -11.51 0.26 12.49
N VAL A 508 -12.17 1.38 12.79
CA VAL A 508 -11.58 2.57 13.40
C VAL A 508 -11.87 2.58 14.91
N PHE A 509 -10.91 3.04 15.72
CA PHE A 509 -11.02 3.00 17.18
C PHE A 509 -11.87 4.16 17.73
N TRP A 510 -13.20 4.00 17.64
CA TRP A 510 -14.20 5.02 18.02
C TRP A 510 -13.98 5.65 19.40
N LYS A 511 -13.73 4.84 20.44
CA LYS A 511 -13.53 5.35 21.81
C LYS A 511 -12.41 6.39 21.88
N ALA A 512 -11.29 6.14 21.18
CA ALA A 512 -10.16 7.07 21.18
C ALA A 512 -10.51 8.40 20.52
N ILE A 513 -11.30 8.40 19.44
CA ILE A 513 -11.77 9.62 18.77
C ILE A 513 -12.62 10.48 19.71
N VAL A 514 -13.58 9.86 20.39
CA VAL A 514 -14.49 10.58 21.30
C VAL A 514 -13.73 11.16 22.49
N GLU A 515 -12.92 10.33 23.17
CA GLU A 515 -12.18 10.76 24.37
C GLU A 515 -11.15 11.85 24.06
N GLU A 516 -10.45 11.76 22.92
CA GLU A 516 -9.51 12.79 22.48
C GLU A 516 -10.23 14.11 22.18
N LEU A 517 -11.38 14.08 21.49
CA LEU A 517 -12.14 15.28 21.19
C LEU A 517 -12.66 15.95 22.47
N LEU A 518 -13.19 15.17 23.41
CA LEU A 518 -13.63 15.70 24.72
C LEU A 518 -12.44 16.29 25.52
N TRP A 519 -11.26 15.68 25.41
CA TRP A 519 -10.02 16.18 26.01
C TRP A 519 -9.58 17.53 25.38
N PHE A 520 -9.67 17.68 24.05
CA PHE A 520 -9.44 18.97 23.38
C PHE A 520 -10.46 20.02 23.81
N ILE A 521 -11.75 19.66 23.85
CA ILE A 521 -12.84 20.58 24.27
C ILE A 521 -12.59 21.09 25.69
N LYS A 522 -12.19 20.22 26.62
CA LYS A 522 -11.86 20.60 28.01
C LYS A 522 -10.65 21.56 28.10
N GLY A 523 -9.85 21.68 27.04
CA GLY A 523 -8.61 22.46 27.08
C GLY A 523 -7.43 21.73 27.72
N SER A 524 -7.54 20.42 27.92
CA SER A 524 -6.51 19.64 28.60
C SER A 524 -5.26 19.47 27.73
N THR A 525 -4.12 19.34 28.40
CA THR A 525 -2.78 19.11 27.79
C THR A 525 -2.03 17.94 28.44
N ASN A 526 -2.67 17.27 29.40
CA ASN A 526 -2.14 16.11 30.10
C ASN A 526 -2.52 14.82 29.37
N ALA A 527 -1.56 14.17 28.72
CA ALA A 527 -1.76 12.91 28.01
C ALA A 527 -2.21 11.77 28.94
N LYS A 528 -1.85 11.80 30.24
CA LYS A 528 -2.20 10.74 31.20
C LYS A 528 -3.71 10.61 31.40
N GLU A 529 -4.47 11.70 31.25
CA GLU A 529 -5.95 11.65 31.31
C GLU A 529 -6.54 10.72 30.23
N LEU A 530 -5.90 10.64 29.06
CA LEU A 530 -6.28 9.73 27.98
C LEU A 530 -5.79 8.31 28.28
N SER A 531 -4.54 8.17 28.71
CA SER A 531 -3.93 6.87 29.02
C SER A 531 -4.70 6.13 30.12
N GLU A 532 -5.18 6.83 31.15
CA GLU A 532 -6.02 6.29 32.23
C GLU A 532 -7.36 5.73 31.73
N LYS A 533 -7.87 6.26 30.61
CA LYS A 533 -9.08 5.75 29.93
C LYS A 533 -8.79 4.66 28.90
N GLY A 534 -7.54 4.22 28.81
CA GLY A 534 -7.07 3.22 27.84
C GLY A 534 -6.84 3.77 26.44
N VAL A 535 -6.75 5.10 26.28
CA VAL A 535 -6.48 5.77 25.00
C VAL A 535 -5.02 6.20 24.96
N LYS A 536 -4.21 5.50 24.16
CA LYS A 536 -2.74 5.60 24.17
C LYS A 536 -2.13 6.36 23.00
N ILE A 537 -2.94 7.12 22.26
CA ILE A 537 -2.53 7.76 21.01
C ILE A 537 -1.47 8.86 21.21
N TRP A 538 -1.40 9.44 22.42
CA TRP A 538 -0.43 10.47 22.80
C TRP A 538 0.73 9.95 23.68
N ASP A 539 0.70 8.68 24.10
CA ASP A 539 1.70 8.11 25.04
C ASP A 539 3.13 8.27 24.52
N ALA A 540 3.35 8.01 23.22
CA ALA A 540 4.68 8.10 22.62
C ALA A 540 5.20 9.54 22.63
N ASN A 541 4.36 10.52 22.25
CA ASN A 541 4.73 11.93 22.21
C ASN A 541 4.83 12.58 23.60
N GLY A 542 4.16 12.01 24.61
CA GLY A 542 4.25 12.43 26.01
C GLY A 542 5.32 11.70 26.82
N SER A 543 5.98 10.68 26.25
CA SER A 543 6.99 9.89 26.96
C SER A 543 8.21 10.71 27.36
N ARG A 544 8.87 10.31 28.46
CA ARG A 544 10.12 10.96 28.92
C ARG A 544 11.17 11.03 27.80
N ASP A 545 11.40 9.91 27.12
CA ASP A 545 12.38 9.81 26.03
C ASP A 545 12.09 10.78 24.87
N PHE A 546 10.83 10.93 24.49
CA PHE A 546 10.45 11.84 23.41
C PHE A 546 10.63 13.29 23.83
N LEU A 547 10.14 13.65 25.02
CA LEU A 547 10.25 15.01 25.55
C LEU A 547 11.73 15.44 25.69
N ASP A 548 12.60 14.56 26.15
CA ASP A 548 14.04 14.84 26.26
C ASP A 548 14.69 15.05 24.89
N LYS A 549 14.38 14.19 23.91
CA LYS A 549 14.85 14.35 22.51
C LYS A 549 14.35 15.63 21.86
N SER A 550 13.15 16.08 22.23
CA SER A 550 12.56 17.35 21.78
C SER A 550 13.05 18.58 22.56
N GLY A 551 13.94 18.40 23.55
CA GLY A 551 14.53 19.50 24.33
C GLY A 551 13.71 19.94 25.56
N PHE A 552 12.66 19.21 25.93
CA PHE A 552 11.78 19.50 27.06
C PHE A 552 12.19 18.73 28.33
N THR A 553 13.46 18.84 28.72
CA THR A 553 14.05 18.05 29.82
C THR A 553 13.48 18.34 31.21
N SER A 554 12.90 19.53 31.41
CA SER A 554 12.26 19.93 32.68
C SER A 554 10.75 19.70 32.72
N ARG A 555 10.13 19.30 31.61
CA ARG A 555 8.68 19.10 31.49
C ARG A 555 8.28 17.77 32.10
N GLU A 556 7.15 17.66 32.80
CA GLU A 556 6.69 16.37 33.34
C GLU A 556 6.34 15.38 32.21
N GLU A 557 6.56 14.08 32.42
CA GLU A 557 6.05 13.06 31.50
C GLU A 557 4.53 13.17 31.36
N GLY A 558 4.03 13.14 30.13
CA GLY A 558 2.62 13.34 29.79
C GLY A 558 2.20 14.80 29.57
N ASP A 559 3.03 15.78 29.92
CA ASP A 559 2.77 17.19 29.57
C ASP A 559 3.15 17.43 28.10
N LEU A 560 2.15 17.71 27.27
CA LEU A 560 2.34 17.93 25.83
C LEU A 560 2.65 19.40 25.47
N GLY A 561 2.61 20.31 26.43
CA GLY A 561 2.67 21.75 26.20
C GLY A 561 1.34 22.33 25.69
N PRO A 562 1.35 23.57 25.18
CA PRO A 562 0.14 24.29 24.75
C PRO A 562 -0.41 23.82 23.40
N VAL A 563 -0.78 22.53 23.30
CA VAL A 563 -1.31 21.88 22.08
C VAL A 563 -2.79 22.25 21.81
N TYR A 564 -3.51 21.43 21.04
CA TYR A 564 -4.83 21.76 20.48
C TYR A 564 -5.84 22.34 21.48
N GLY A 565 -6.18 21.61 22.55
CA GLY A 565 -7.19 22.05 23.51
C GLY A 565 -6.83 23.37 24.18
N PHE A 566 -5.56 23.55 24.55
CA PHE A 566 -5.07 24.81 25.10
C PHE A 566 -5.27 25.96 24.12
N GLN A 567 -4.94 25.78 22.84
CA GLN A 567 -5.18 26.82 21.84
C GLN A 567 -6.68 27.07 21.60
N TRP A 568 -7.54 26.06 21.77
CA TRP A 568 -8.99 26.24 21.62
C TRP A 568 -9.61 27.07 22.75
N ARG A 569 -9.15 26.88 23.99
CA ARG A 569 -9.75 27.49 25.19
C ARG A 569 -8.97 28.68 25.76
N HIS A 570 -7.66 28.76 25.48
CA HIS A 570 -6.71 29.66 26.13
C HIS A 570 -5.72 30.30 25.12
N PHE A 571 -6.14 30.56 23.89
CA PHE A 571 -5.25 31.07 22.84
C PHE A 571 -4.52 32.34 23.28
N GLY A 572 -3.19 32.34 23.19
CA GLY A 572 -2.33 33.47 23.55
C GLY A 572 -2.01 33.62 25.05
N ALA A 573 -2.56 32.77 25.93
CA ALA A 573 -2.13 32.69 27.32
C ALA A 573 -0.68 32.16 27.42
N GLU A 574 0.01 32.53 28.49
CA GLU A 574 1.35 32.00 28.77
C GLU A 574 1.25 30.61 29.39
N TYR A 575 1.75 29.60 28.67
CA TYR A 575 1.78 28.23 29.18
C TYR A 575 2.84 28.07 30.29
N LYS A 576 2.45 27.44 31.40
CA LYS A 576 3.32 27.11 32.53
C LYS A 576 3.57 25.61 32.61
N ASP A 577 2.51 24.85 32.89
CA ASP A 577 2.49 23.39 32.97
C ASP A 577 1.06 22.86 32.76
N MET A 578 0.92 21.54 32.66
CA MET A 578 -0.38 20.88 32.47
C MET A 578 -1.33 20.89 33.69
N HIS A 579 -0.86 21.33 34.86
CA HIS A 579 -1.64 21.33 36.11
C HIS A 579 -2.21 22.70 36.48
N THR A 580 -1.68 23.76 35.87
CA THR A 580 -2.10 25.15 36.08
C THR A 580 -3.55 25.35 35.64
N ASP A 581 -4.32 26.07 36.45
CA ASP A 581 -5.66 26.53 36.07
C ASP A 581 -5.56 27.75 35.12
N TYR A 582 -5.95 27.54 33.87
CA TYR A 582 -5.96 28.58 32.82
C TYR A 582 -7.33 29.25 32.65
N THR A 583 -8.30 28.98 33.53
CA THR A 583 -9.65 29.58 33.46
C THR A 583 -9.58 31.10 33.36
N GLY A 584 -10.23 31.65 32.33
CA GLY A 584 -10.26 33.10 32.07
C GLY A 584 -8.96 33.68 31.49
N GLN A 585 -7.95 32.86 31.18
CA GLN A 585 -6.72 33.28 30.53
C GLN A 585 -6.80 33.03 29.01
N GLY A 586 -6.22 33.96 28.23
CA GLY A 586 -6.20 33.88 26.77
C GLY A 586 -7.57 34.14 26.14
N VAL A 587 -7.76 33.65 24.91
CA VAL A 587 -9.02 33.74 24.18
C VAL A 587 -9.65 32.35 24.07
N ASP A 588 -10.87 32.20 24.60
CA ASP A 588 -11.70 31.00 24.41
C ASP A 588 -12.35 31.03 23.01
N GLN A 589 -11.63 30.49 22.03
CA GLN A 589 -12.07 30.44 20.64
C GLN A 589 -13.30 29.54 20.48
N LEU A 590 -13.34 28.41 21.17
CA LEU A 590 -14.45 27.46 21.09
C LEU A 590 -15.75 28.11 21.55
N GLN A 591 -15.74 28.77 22.72
CA GLN A 591 -16.92 29.46 23.23
C GLN A 591 -17.34 30.61 22.29
N LYS A 592 -16.37 31.40 21.80
CA LYS A 592 -16.65 32.49 20.85
C LYS A 592 -17.30 31.99 19.56
N VAL A 593 -16.85 30.85 19.03
CA VAL A 593 -17.47 30.19 17.86
C VAL A 593 -18.91 29.80 18.17
N ILE A 594 -19.16 29.13 19.30
CA ILE A 594 -20.52 28.73 19.72
C ILE A 594 -21.44 29.95 19.82
N ASP A 595 -20.99 31.00 20.48
CA ASP A 595 -21.76 32.23 20.67
C ASP A 595 -22.06 32.90 19.32
N THR A 596 -21.06 32.95 18.42
CA THR A 596 -21.23 33.54 17.10
C THR A 596 -22.24 32.75 16.26
N ILE A 597 -22.20 31.41 16.28
CA ILE A 597 -23.20 30.59 15.58
C ILE A 597 -24.61 30.88 16.08
N LYS A 598 -24.80 31.06 17.40
CA LYS A 598 -26.11 31.35 17.99
C LYS A 598 -26.60 32.77 17.70
N SER A 599 -25.71 33.76 17.75
CA SER A 599 -26.09 35.19 17.68
C SER A 599 -25.97 35.81 16.29
N ASN A 600 -25.05 35.31 15.45
CA ASN A 600 -24.75 35.83 14.12
C ASN A 600 -24.34 34.69 13.16
N PRO A 601 -25.26 33.77 12.82
CA PRO A 601 -24.96 32.56 12.05
C PRO A 601 -24.40 32.83 10.64
N GLU A 602 -24.75 33.97 10.03
CA GLU A 602 -24.26 34.35 8.69
C GLU A 602 -22.85 34.96 8.71
N ASP A 603 -22.21 35.04 9.88
CA ASP A 603 -20.85 35.57 10.00
C ASP A 603 -19.86 34.69 9.20
N ARG A 604 -18.98 35.34 8.44
CA ARG A 604 -17.98 34.65 7.61
C ARG A 604 -16.65 34.43 8.33
N ARG A 605 -16.60 34.66 9.65
CA ARG A 605 -15.39 34.63 10.49
C ARG A 605 -15.51 33.65 11.65
N ILE A 606 -16.41 32.68 11.55
CA ILE A 606 -16.61 31.62 12.54
C ILE A 606 -15.46 30.62 12.41
N ILE A 607 -14.30 30.95 12.98
CA ILE A 607 -13.02 30.25 12.81
C ILE A 607 -12.44 29.86 14.16
N MET A 608 -11.84 28.67 14.23
CA MET A 608 -11.01 28.21 15.34
C MET A 608 -9.63 27.79 14.81
N CYS A 609 -8.56 28.31 15.42
CA CYS A 609 -7.19 28.11 14.97
C CYS A 609 -6.31 27.54 16.10
N ALA A 610 -5.62 26.44 15.83
CA ALA A 610 -4.62 25.86 16.73
C ALA A 610 -3.19 26.33 16.41
N TRP A 611 -2.96 26.92 15.24
CA TRP A 611 -1.63 27.35 14.80
C TRP A 611 -1.22 28.69 15.44
N ASN A 612 -0.46 28.62 16.53
CA ASN A 612 0.08 29.78 17.24
C ASN A 612 1.61 29.84 17.11
N PRO A 613 2.18 30.68 16.22
CA PRO A 613 3.63 30.76 15.99
C PRO A 613 4.48 31.00 17.25
N LYS A 614 3.94 31.71 18.24
CA LYS A 614 4.63 31.98 19.52
C LYS A 614 4.83 30.70 20.33
N ASP A 615 3.83 29.82 20.31
CA ASP A 615 3.78 28.65 21.17
C ASP A 615 4.29 27.37 20.48
N LEU A 616 4.47 27.37 19.14
CA LEU A 616 4.98 26.20 18.40
C LEU A 616 6.25 25.58 19.02
N PRO A 617 7.27 26.37 19.44
CA PRO A 617 8.48 25.80 20.06
C PRO A 617 8.22 25.15 21.43
N LEU A 618 7.05 25.37 22.04
CA LEU A 618 6.66 24.80 23.32
C LEU A 618 5.84 23.50 23.16
N MET A 619 5.40 23.14 21.96
CA MET A 619 4.51 21.99 21.76
C MET A 619 5.33 20.70 21.54
N ALA A 620 4.92 19.60 22.17
CA ALA A 620 5.50 18.29 21.92
C ALA A 620 5.36 17.89 20.44
N LEU A 621 4.23 18.23 19.82
CA LEU A 621 4.02 18.11 18.39
C LEU A 621 3.24 19.32 17.87
N PRO A 622 3.75 20.05 16.86
CA PRO A 622 3.01 21.14 16.23
C PRO A 622 1.66 20.67 15.64
N PRO A 623 0.59 21.49 15.70
CA PRO A 623 -0.76 21.08 15.30
C PRO A 623 -0.82 20.59 13.85
N CYS A 624 -1.35 19.39 13.61
CA CYS A 624 -1.59 18.86 12.26
C CYS A 624 -2.85 19.49 11.66
N HIS A 625 -3.97 19.40 12.38
CA HIS A 625 -5.23 20.07 12.07
C HIS A 625 -5.17 21.51 12.59
N ALA A 626 -4.76 22.44 11.71
CA ALA A 626 -4.27 23.75 12.08
C ALA A 626 -5.39 24.79 12.26
N LEU A 627 -6.43 24.71 11.42
CA LEU A 627 -7.52 25.69 11.40
C LEU A 627 -8.80 25.03 10.89
N CYS A 628 -9.94 25.33 11.53
CA CYS A 628 -11.25 25.01 10.98
C CYS A 628 -12.17 26.23 10.93
N GLN A 629 -13.04 26.26 9.94
CA GLN A 629 -14.07 27.27 9.74
C GLN A 629 -15.44 26.60 9.75
N PHE A 630 -16.40 27.21 10.42
CA PHE A 630 -17.80 26.81 10.40
C PHE A 630 -18.62 27.71 9.48
N TYR A 631 -19.68 27.14 8.93
CA TYR A 631 -20.58 27.81 8.01
C TYR A 631 -22.02 27.40 8.31
N VAL A 632 -22.92 28.37 8.46
CA VAL A 632 -24.35 28.13 8.69
C VAL A 632 -25.12 28.55 7.45
N CYS A 633 -25.94 27.65 6.92
CA CYS A 633 -26.85 27.92 5.81
C CYS A 633 -28.05 26.98 5.91
N ASP A 634 -29.25 27.48 5.62
CA ASP A 634 -30.50 26.69 5.57
C ASP A 634 -30.77 25.84 6.84
N GLY A 635 -30.39 26.36 8.01
CA GLY A 635 -30.55 25.67 9.30
C GLY A 635 -29.56 24.51 9.51
N GLU A 636 -28.53 24.42 8.68
CA GLU A 636 -27.47 23.42 8.75
C GLU A 636 -26.11 24.04 9.11
N LEU A 637 -25.29 23.30 9.85
CA LEU A 637 -23.92 23.66 10.23
C LEU A 637 -22.93 22.77 9.48
N SER A 638 -22.07 23.40 8.67
CA SER A 638 -20.95 22.76 7.99
C SER A 638 -19.61 23.15 8.60
N CYS A 639 -18.59 22.31 8.42
CA CYS A 639 -17.23 22.55 8.90
C CYS A 639 -16.21 22.28 7.80
N GLN A 640 -15.30 23.23 7.56
CA GLN A 640 -14.12 23.04 6.74
C GLN A 640 -12.87 23.00 7.62
N LEU A 641 -12.07 21.95 7.49
CA LEU A 641 -10.80 21.77 8.19
C LEU A 641 -9.63 21.93 7.22
N TYR A 642 -8.64 22.74 7.58
CA TYR A 642 -7.31 22.73 6.98
C TYR A 642 -6.33 21.97 7.89
N GLN A 643 -5.75 20.89 7.35
CA GLN A 643 -4.74 20.08 8.00
C GLN A 643 -3.45 20.12 7.20
N ARG A 644 -2.39 20.71 7.78
CA ARG A 644 -1.11 20.93 7.08
C ARG A 644 -0.39 19.64 6.71
N SER A 645 -0.65 18.55 7.43
CA SER A 645 0.03 17.26 7.28
C SER A 645 -0.95 16.13 7.66
N GLY A 646 -1.24 15.25 6.71
CA GLY A 646 -2.22 14.18 6.84
C GLY A 646 -1.60 12.81 6.57
N ASP A 647 -1.38 12.05 7.63
CA ASP A 647 -1.07 10.62 7.54
C ASP A 647 -2.33 9.86 7.11
N MET A 648 -2.35 9.36 5.89
CA MET A 648 -3.50 8.65 5.32
C MET A 648 -3.73 7.27 5.95
N GLY A 649 -2.70 6.68 6.57
CA GLY A 649 -2.74 5.38 7.23
C GLY A 649 -3.47 5.42 8.56
N LEU A 650 -3.04 6.30 9.47
CA LEU A 650 -3.57 6.39 10.83
C LEU A 650 -4.32 7.70 11.10
N GLY A 651 -3.67 8.84 10.88
CA GLY A 651 -4.18 10.16 11.31
C GLY A 651 -5.49 10.60 10.64
N VAL A 652 -5.53 10.64 9.31
CA VAL A 652 -6.66 11.16 8.53
C VAL A 652 -7.98 10.44 8.86
N PRO A 653 -8.06 9.10 8.95
CA PRO A 653 -9.26 8.41 9.43
C PRO A 653 -9.80 8.90 10.79
N PHE A 654 -8.91 9.20 11.74
CA PHE A 654 -9.27 9.76 13.04
C PHE A 654 -9.76 11.21 12.90
N ASN A 655 -9.06 12.02 12.11
CA ASN A 655 -9.38 13.44 11.92
C ASN A 655 -10.75 13.64 11.24
N ILE A 656 -11.10 12.78 10.26
CA ILE A 656 -12.41 12.82 9.61
C ILE A 656 -13.52 12.61 10.64
N ALA A 657 -13.44 11.53 11.42
CA ALA A 657 -14.45 11.21 12.41
C ALA A 657 -14.49 12.24 13.56
N SER A 658 -13.33 12.75 14.00
CA SER A 658 -13.23 13.74 15.07
C SER A 658 -13.91 15.06 14.71
N TYR A 659 -13.64 15.61 13.51
CA TYR A 659 -14.23 16.90 13.12
C TYR A 659 -15.67 16.77 12.63
N ALA A 660 -16.05 15.61 12.07
CA ALA A 660 -17.46 15.28 11.89
C ALA A 660 -18.19 15.27 13.23
N LEU A 661 -17.65 14.60 14.26
CA LEU A 661 -18.25 14.56 15.59
C LEU A 661 -18.34 15.95 16.22
N LEU A 662 -17.29 16.78 16.13
CA LEU A 662 -17.33 18.17 16.58
C LEU A 662 -18.47 18.94 15.89
N THR A 663 -18.64 18.77 14.58
CA THR A 663 -19.72 19.42 13.83
C THR A 663 -21.10 18.98 14.32
N TYR A 664 -21.29 17.68 14.58
CA TYR A 664 -22.51 17.15 15.18
C TYR A 664 -22.79 17.72 16.57
N MET A 665 -21.77 17.80 17.44
CA MET A 665 -21.90 18.37 18.80
C MET A 665 -22.27 19.84 18.76
N MET A 666 -21.61 20.62 17.90
CA MET A 666 -21.85 22.05 17.71
C MET A 666 -23.25 22.30 17.13
N ALA A 667 -23.67 21.54 16.13
CA ALA A 667 -25.02 21.62 15.56
C ALA A 667 -26.08 21.33 16.63
N HIS A 668 -25.89 20.26 17.42
CA HIS A 668 -26.79 19.88 18.51
C HIS A 668 -27.00 21.01 19.53
N ILE A 669 -25.93 21.59 20.09
CA ILE A 669 -26.04 22.63 21.13
C ILE A 669 -26.47 24.00 20.60
N THR A 670 -26.48 24.18 19.28
CA THR A 670 -26.93 25.41 18.61
C THR A 670 -28.30 25.26 17.95
N GLY A 671 -28.92 24.08 18.02
CA GLY A 671 -30.24 23.82 17.43
C GLY A 671 -30.24 23.72 15.90
N LEU A 672 -29.08 23.44 15.30
CA LEU A 672 -28.89 23.27 13.86
C LEU A 672 -28.80 21.78 13.50
N LYS A 673 -28.93 21.47 12.21
CA LYS A 673 -28.66 20.14 11.65
C LYS A 673 -27.20 20.05 11.17
N PRO A 674 -26.56 18.87 11.19
CA PRO A 674 -25.24 18.71 10.59
C PRO A 674 -25.33 18.76 9.05
N GLY A 675 -24.50 19.59 8.42
CA GLY A 675 -24.40 19.78 6.97
C GLY A 675 -23.26 18.99 6.34
N ASP A 676 -22.23 19.68 5.84
CA ASP A 676 -21.05 19.05 5.23
C ASP A 676 -19.80 19.17 6.11
N PHE A 677 -18.94 18.15 6.05
CA PHE A 677 -17.55 18.23 6.51
C PHE A 677 -16.60 18.23 5.31
N VAL A 678 -15.81 19.30 5.16
CA VAL A 678 -14.81 19.46 4.10
C VAL A 678 -13.41 19.37 4.71
N HIS A 679 -12.62 18.39 4.28
CA HIS A 679 -11.28 18.14 4.79
C HIS A 679 -10.23 18.50 3.75
N THR A 680 -9.49 19.58 3.98
CA THR A 680 -8.39 20.05 3.14
C THR A 680 -7.05 19.63 3.74
N LEU A 681 -6.25 18.91 2.97
CA LEU A 681 -4.93 18.43 3.34
C LEU A 681 -3.84 19.24 2.60
N GLY A 682 -2.82 19.68 3.34
CA GLY A 682 -1.56 20.17 2.79
C GLY A 682 -0.71 19.00 2.30
N ASP A 683 0.22 18.54 3.13
CA ASP A 683 1.03 17.36 2.86
C ASP A 683 0.25 16.05 3.15
N ALA A 684 -0.41 15.52 2.13
CA ALA A 684 -1.13 14.25 2.21
C ALA A 684 -0.18 13.11 1.87
N HIS A 685 0.05 12.20 2.82
CA HIS A 685 1.13 11.23 2.70
C HIS A 685 0.80 9.85 3.26
N VAL A 686 1.47 8.87 2.69
CA VAL A 686 1.50 7.48 3.13
C VAL A 686 2.91 7.17 3.61
N TYR A 687 3.06 6.73 4.86
CA TYR A 687 4.35 6.21 5.32
C TYR A 687 4.73 4.94 4.57
N VAL A 688 6.02 4.77 4.29
CA VAL A 688 6.51 3.60 3.52
C VAL A 688 6.13 2.29 4.20
N ASN A 689 6.16 2.22 5.53
CA ASN A 689 5.74 1.04 6.30
C ASN A 689 4.21 0.82 6.34
N HIS A 690 3.40 1.73 5.78
CA HIS A 690 1.95 1.58 5.66
C HIS A 690 1.50 1.17 4.26
N ILE A 691 2.40 1.13 3.26
CA ILE A 691 2.04 0.82 1.87
C ILE A 691 1.35 -0.55 1.76
N GLU A 692 1.95 -1.61 2.31
CA GLU A 692 1.36 -2.96 2.24
C GLU A 692 0.03 -3.07 3.03
N PRO A 693 -0.07 -2.59 4.28
CA PRO A 693 -1.35 -2.49 4.98
C PRO A 693 -2.45 -1.73 4.21
N LEU A 694 -2.08 -0.64 3.54
CA LEU A 694 -3.02 0.17 2.76
C LEU A 694 -3.42 -0.49 1.45
N LYS A 695 -2.52 -1.24 0.78
CA LYS A 695 -2.89 -2.08 -0.35
C LYS A 695 -3.95 -3.12 0.04
N VAL A 696 -3.82 -3.74 1.22
CA VAL A 696 -4.85 -4.63 1.77
C VAL A 696 -6.16 -3.88 2.03
N GLN A 697 -6.10 -2.65 2.56
CA GLN A 697 -7.29 -1.82 2.76
C GLN A 697 -7.99 -1.50 1.42
N LEU A 698 -7.23 -1.17 0.37
CA LEU A 698 -7.72 -0.81 -0.96
C LEU A 698 -8.39 -2.00 -1.69
N GLN A 699 -8.11 -3.24 -1.28
CA GLN A 699 -8.77 -4.43 -1.80
C GLN A 699 -10.17 -4.64 -1.22
N ARG A 700 -10.55 -3.92 -0.16
CA ARG A 700 -11.83 -4.11 0.53
C ARG A 700 -12.88 -3.17 -0.05
N GLU A 701 -14.02 -3.73 -0.42
CA GLU A 701 -15.17 -2.94 -0.84
C GLU A 701 -15.70 -2.10 0.34
N PRO A 702 -15.87 -0.77 0.16
CA PRO A 702 -16.54 0.06 1.15
C PRO A 702 -17.95 -0.46 1.44
N ARG A 703 -18.29 -0.51 2.73
CA ARG A 703 -19.67 -0.74 3.20
C ARG A 703 -20.33 0.60 3.52
N PRO A 704 -21.67 0.68 3.55
CA PRO A 704 -22.38 1.92 3.90
C PRO A 704 -21.85 2.53 5.20
N PHE A 705 -21.74 3.86 5.23
CA PHE A 705 -21.37 4.56 6.45
C PHE A 705 -22.40 4.31 7.56
N PRO A 706 -21.96 4.27 8.83
CA PRO A 706 -22.88 4.19 9.95
C PRO A 706 -23.65 5.49 10.15
N LYS A 707 -24.57 5.49 11.12
CA LYS A 707 -25.24 6.70 11.61
C LYS A 707 -24.76 7.04 13.02
N LEU A 708 -24.70 8.33 13.34
CA LEU A 708 -24.42 8.81 14.69
C LEU A 708 -25.71 9.32 15.32
N LYS A 709 -26.00 8.88 16.55
CA LYS A 709 -27.06 9.44 17.39
C LYS A 709 -26.47 10.05 18.65
N ILE A 710 -26.95 11.23 19.00
CA ILE A 710 -26.72 11.85 20.30
C ILE A 710 -27.90 11.47 21.19
N LEU A 711 -27.64 10.69 22.23
CA LEU A 711 -28.67 10.05 23.06
C LEU A 711 -29.32 11.01 24.06
N ARG A 712 -28.55 12.01 24.53
CA ARG A 712 -28.97 12.96 25.55
C ARG A 712 -29.08 14.36 24.98
N ALA A 713 -30.10 15.10 25.38
CA ALA A 713 -30.17 16.54 25.14
C ALA A 713 -29.13 17.27 26.00
N VAL A 714 -27.96 17.51 25.44
CA VAL A 714 -26.88 18.30 26.06
C VAL A 714 -27.01 19.78 25.68
N GLU A 715 -26.83 20.70 26.63
CA GLU A 715 -26.98 22.15 26.39
C GLU A 715 -25.65 22.89 26.20
N ARG A 716 -24.57 22.40 26.83
CA ARG A 716 -23.22 22.99 26.75
C ARG A 716 -22.23 22.02 26.14
N ILE A 717 -21.25 22.55 25.42
CA ILE A 717 -20.22 21.72 24.78
C ILE A 717 -19.39 20.92 25.80
N ASP A 718 -19.17 21.46 27.00
CA ASP A 718 -18.37 20.84 28.06
C ASP A 718 -19.10 19.66 28.74
N ASP A 719 -20.42 19.55 28.56
CA ASP A 719 -21.26 18.60 29.30
C ASP A 719 -21.36 17.24 28.60
N PHE A 720 -20.83 17.11 27.38
CA PHE A 720 -20.83 15.85 26.63
C PHE A 720 -19.95 14.79 27.29
N ARG A 721 -20.41 13.54 27.21
CA ARG A 721 -19.73 12.36 27.71
C ARG A 721 -19.68 11.28 26.64
N THR A 722 -18.77 10.33 26.78
CA THR A 722 -18.61 9.23 25.82
C THR A 722 -19.90 8.43 25.65
N GLU A 723 -20.70 8.29 26.70
CA GLU A 723 -21.97 7.55 26.68
C GLU A 723 -23.10 8.29 25.97
N ASP A 724 -22.93 9.57 25.63
CA ASP A 724 -23.95 10.34 24.91
C ASP A 724 -23.97 10.00 23.41
N PHE A 725 -23.00 9.24 22.91
CA PHE A 725 -22.85 8.94 21.48
C PHE A 725 -23.08 7.47 21.16
N GLU A 726 -24.03 7.20 20.27
CA GLU A 726 -24.29 5.87 19.73
C GLU A 726 -23.98 5.84 18.23
N ILE A 727 -23.11 4.91 17.83
CA ILE A 727 -22.85 4.60 16.42
C ILE A 727 -23.75 3.43 16.02
N CYS A 728 -24.74 3.70 15.18
CA CYS A 728 -25.67 2.71 14.64
C CYS A 728 -25.16 2.14 13.31
N ASP A 729 -25.44 0.85 13.06
CA ASP A 729 -25.19 0.17 11.78
C ASP A 729 -23.72 0.15 11.32
N TYR A 730 -22.77 0.27 12.25
CA TYR A 730 -21.34 0.19 11.93
C TYR A 730 -20.88 -1.25 11.75
N ASN A 731 -20.84 -1.68 10.49
CA ASN A 731 -20.37 -3.00 10.07
C ASN A 731 -19.05 -2.91 9.28
N PRO A 732 -17.91 -2.52 9.89
CA PRO A 732 -16.65 -2.39 9.16
C PRO A 732 -16.00 -3.75 8.86
N HIS A 733 -15.06 -3.74 7.91
CA HIS A 733 -14.08 -4.81 7.77
C HIS A 733 -13.13 -4.87 8.99
N PRO A 734 -12.45 -6.00 9.23
CA PRO A 734 -11.54 -6.17 10.38
C PRO A 734 -10.44 -5.10 10.48
N THR A 735 -9.90 -4.88 11.68
CA THR A 735 -8.79 -3.94 11.89
C THR A 735 -7.58 -4.27 11.02
N ILE A 736 -6.91 -3.26 10.50
CA ILE A 736 -5.59 -3.38 9.86
C ILE A 736 -4.58 -2.73 10.79
N LYS A 737 -3.57 -3.50 11.23
CA LYS A 737 -2.53 -2.98 12.11
C LYS A 737 -1.52 -2.18 11.30
N MET A 738 -1.25 -0.95 11.73
CA MET A 738 -0.23 -0.05 11.18
C MET A 738 0.56 0.54 12.35
N GLN A 739 1.88 0.60 12.22
CA GLN A 739 2.75 1.15 13.27
C GLN A 739 2.90 2.65 13.10
N MET A 740 2.69 3.41 14.17
CA MET A 740 2.90 4.86 14.15
C MET A 740 4.39 5.19 14.01
N ALA A 741 4.72 6.14 13.13
CA ALA A 741 6.07 6.68 13.02
C ALA A 741 6.26 7.76 14.09
N VAL A 742 7.29 7.60 14.94
CA VAL A 742 7.55 8.49 16.10
C VAL A 742 8.68 9.45 15.80
#